data_AF-A0A9K3LE95-F1
#
_entry.id   AF-A0A9K3LE95-F1
#
_cell.length_a   1.000
_cell.length_b   1.000
_cell.length_c   1.000
_cell.angle_alpha   90.00
_cell.angle_beta   90.00
_cell.angle_gamma   90.00
#
_symmetry.space_group_name_H-M   'P 1'
#
loop_
_entity.id
_entity.type
_entity.pdbx_description
1 polymer ?
#
loop_
_entity_poly.entity_id
_entity_poly.type
_entity_poly.pdbx_seq_one_letter_code
_entity_poly.pdbx_strand_id
1 'polypeptide(L)'
;MPCEEYDYIFGFGSIMNTSTHAPWLQPSGKGNDVLNKRSSSSSSFSVLPGAVVTLTKEFGYERRWNFRSSTGFTALGVSKAKSVNAASDINGVLFQVPKEMMPGFDRREVGYEKVPIPIEFLRFDNGDLVENDRNGNSCLCYKQLNSNSRLWLYVPLPSFSKPADENHPLLQSYVDTVLQGCLEWGGERMADIFIQTTGGWSTYFLNDTPSSRRPWLFRKDYSTIDRLLQKYASKTHFGNRKHPEEFSSVFHRRMKGTWSIPRRNKNFTGRERELRDLRTRFAEGEGYGVQDADGSGQHSVVKVEVAGMGGVGKTQLVTEYCYRQYPSDYGLVVWLNAETAESLVADYQQLLLDLAQEDASEMTILRPHDGANSSVCSGSSSTVANISGGSVSAHDTDEIVREVKARLFRSQVPWLLVFDNLEDRRLLKSFAPRGAGTRGHILVTTRLFEAGDGQGDASGNLSLGCFSPCESLELLQRATGSRNIEGEENQIAAKEVCIRLGHLPLALSTAAAYMLRCDVNCMEYLQRYHLSERNGQSLLRHGKLQDYPLSVASSLSLSLVAIKKESTVAHDILHVLCFLGPDLITKKLLRCLLQTRIEQQVSGRSTVHHTLISKSTKTLSLAFGFLTLVSTIALVAGPLNSTKQKSAVVALTALSAGSFLAFFSGVNNDIMGFNDIDVEPPTRSFSFTSVEFEQADLAWDILKSFSLLSVKDGRGNMHRLLSQALRSSQSEPDAIANLRICLDTMEGMWTFRAEETGSWKEAFQILEHVKAVVTHCQLYKLDCRDILKAGRLSTEAGLFTAMSLNAFIDAQQSFELALSLYDSASNACDSPAFQKARAEALHELGRVFRYQEKYAESQRSLQDALQIYEKFAPKDIASQCRVADNLHELGVLEVKKHNLGAATEFLQQSLELRRNSGNQYLNDAKSAATLHQLAAITVARKPPSLAQAESLLQEALGLSRQIAQRAATLKQLARVTIRQGNLDLAESYLKQALDLYKELYGDNRNHMNVAAVKFQQGALALQREQLEDAWTHFSECLRMRRSVYAYAKPVGGENDQDPTHLEVSCVLRELARVAVSQEYYQKALETLKSEREILQRLEETSEHHTERIYQARLTNLTWLKKCAKEIGNDDLANQFANERSSLKKTVSKSVKEEEEEHKRREISEPLAAAALRCRIAARRVALEQDKSGSKKEDLNFYLKELSQKIDFAEADPLKDHVIKFRDEVVQWKDRPAAKRRCPMLQACDKMRDVLRANGHQISDTISSL
;
A
#
# COMPACT_ATOMS: atom_id res chain seq x y z
N MET A 1 -7.60 30.62 -67.18
CA MET A 1 -7.53 29.71 -66.01
C MET A 1 -6.45 28.68 -66.30
N PRO A 2 -5.45 28.48 -65.44
CA PRO A 2 -4.51 27.38 -65.64
C PRO A 2 -5.31 26.07 -65.62
N CYS A 3 -5.08 25.18 -66.58
CA CYS A 3 -5.62 23.82 -66.53
C CYS A 3 -5.08 23.19 -65.25
N GLU A 4 -5.94 22.92 -64.27
CA GLU A 4 -5.56 22.14 -63.10
C GLU A 4 -5.03 20.79 -63.58
N GLU A 5 -3.75 20.52 -63.31
CA GLU A 5 -3.16 19.22 -63.62
C GLU A 5 -3.62 18.21 -62.56
N TYR A 6 -4.35 17.19 -63.02
CA TYR A 6 -4.83 16.10 -62.18
C TYR A 6 -3.99 14.83 -62.39
N ASP A 7 -3.76 14.12 -61.30
CA ASP A 7 -3.32 12.73 -61.30
C ASP A 7 -4.53 11.84 -60.93
N TYR A 8 -4.51 10.58 -61.37
CA TYR A 8 -5.60 9.64 -61.14
C TYR A 8 -5.16 8.51 -60.24
N ILE A 9 -5.96 8.18 -59.23
CA ILE A 9 -5.69 7.08 -58.30
C ILE A 9 -6.71 5.98 -58.52
N PHE A 10 -6.24 4.76 -58.80
CA PHE A 10 -7.09 3.59 -58.82
C PHE A 10 -7.36 3.12 -57.39
N GLY A 11 -8.52 3.51 -56.85
CA GLY A 11 -8.97 3.15 -55.51
C GLY A 11 -9.69 1.81 -55.50
N PHE A 12 -9.19 0.88 -54.69
CA PHE A 12 -9.78 -0.47 -54.56
C PHE A 12 -10.03 -0.90 -53.11
N GLY A 13 -9.70 -0.06 -52.13
CA GLY A 13 -9.84 -0.33 -50.69
C GLY A 13 -10.74 0.67 -49.97
N SER A 14 -10.42 1.02 -48.72
CA SER A 14 -11.28 1.89 -47.89
C SER A 14 -11.52 3.28 -48.49
N ILE A 15 -10.62 3.75 -49.36
CA ILE A 15 -10.75 4.99 -50.13
C ILE A 15 -12.02 5.05 -51.00
N MET A 16 -12.59 3.90 -51.40
CA MET A 16 -13.84 3.88 -52.16
C MET A 16 -15.02 4.40 -51.34
N ASN A 17 -14.97 4.30 -50.01
CA ASN A 17 -16.03 4.77 -49.14
C ASN A 17 -15.89 6.28 -48.92
N THR A 18 -16.92 7.02 -49.32
CA THR A 18 -16.95 8.49 -49.29
C THR A 18 -16.80 9.05 -47.88
N SER A 19 -17.32 8.37 -46.84
CA SER A 19 -17.15 8.78 -45.43
C SER A 19 -15.69 8.80 -44.98
N THR A 20 -14.81 8.07 -45.67
CA THR A 20 -13.39 8.09 -45.34
C THR A 20 -12.74 9.37 -45.82
N HIS A 21 -13.27 10.12 -46.80
CA HIS A 21 -12.57 11.27 -47.40
C HIS A 21 -12.39 12.48 -46.45
N ALA A 22 -13.16 12.56 -45.35
CA ALA A 22 -13.28 13.75 -44.48
C ALA A 22 -12.04 14.18 -43.65
N PRO A 23 -11.15 13.31 -43.12
CA PRO A 23 -10.12 13.74 -42.17
C PRO A 23 -8.83 14.33 -42.75
N TRP A 24 -8.61 14.34 -44.08
CA TRP A 24 -7.31 14.66 -44.68
C TRP A 24 -7.35 15.66 -45.84
N LEU A 25 -8.51 16.21 -46.15
CA LEU A 25 -8.69 17.27 -47.15
C LEU A 25 -8.20 18.66 -46.68
N GLN A 26 -7.52 18.78 -45.53
CA GLN A 26 -6.96 20.06 -45.10
C GLN A 26 -5.58 20.30 -45.74
N PRO A 27 -5.41 21.38 -46.52
CA PRO A 27 -4.11 21.75 -47.06
C PRO A 27 -3.15 22.06 -45.91
N SER A 28 -1.94 21.50 -45.97
CA SER A 28 -0.86 21.88 -45.06
C SER A 28 -0.41 23.32 -45.35
N GLY A 29 -0.90 24.29 -44.59
CA GLY A 29 -0.40 25.67 -44.71
C GLY A 29 -1.11 26.70 -43.83
N LYS A 30 -0.40 27.08 -42.75
CA LYS A 30 -0.43 28.39 -42.05
C LYS A 30 -1.76 28.86 -41.43
N GLY A 31 -1.70 29.09 -40.11
CA GLY A 31 -2.55 30.05 -39.41
C GLY A 31 -3.47 29.42 -38.35
N ASN A 32 -3.00 29.42 -37.10
CA ASN A 32 -3.89 29.54 -35.96
C ASN A 32 -4.46 30.97 -36.00
N ASP A 33 -5.59 31.15 -36.68
CA ASP A 33 -6.64 32.08 -36.29
C ASP A 33 -7.82 31.95 -37.25
N VAL A 34 -9.02 32.12 -36.70
CA VAL A 34 -10.33 32.09 -37.38
C VAL A 34 -10.95 30.68 -37.51
N LEU A 35 -11.77 30.29 -36.52
CA LEU A 35 -13.22 30.09 -36.68
C LEU A 35 -13.89 29.59 -35.39
N ASN A 36 -13.91 30.46 -34.38
CA ASN A 36 -15.12 30.67 -33.59
C ASN A 36 -16.19 31.26 -34.52
N LYS A 37 -17.00 30.42 -35.17
CA LYS A 37 -18.31 30.75 -35.78
C LYS A 37 -18.95 29.45 -36.28
N ARG A 38 -19.73 28.79 -35.42
CA ARG A 38 -20.74 27.82 -35.88
C ARG A 38 -21.96 28.62 -36.33
N SER A 39 -21.94 29.07 -37.58
CA SER A 39 -23.15 29.44 -38.31
C SER A 39 -23.83 28.19 -38.84
N SER A 40 -25.14 28.12 -38.62
CA SER A 40 -26.09 27.22 -39.24
C SER A 40 -26.00 27.26 -40.78
N SER A 41 -25.38 26.25 -41.37
CA SER A 41 -25.77 25.65 -42.66
C SER A 41 -24.85 24.47 -42.95
N SER A 42 -25.45 23.35 -43.35
CA SER A 42 -24.80 22.15 -43.84
C SER A 42 -23.92 22.49 -45.06
N SER A 43 -22.60 22.62 -44.87
CA SER A 43 -21.65 22.58 -45.97
C SER A 43 -21.25 21.12 -46.20
N SER A 44 -21.74 20.58 -47.30
CA SER A 44 -21.38 19.26 -47.85
C SER A 44 -19.86 19.17 -48.04
N PHE A 45 -19.21 18.22 -47.36
CA PHE A 45 -17.85 17.79 -47.71
C PHE A 45 -17.86 17.33 -49.17
N SER A 46 -17.02 17.93 -50.02
CA SER A 46 -16.96 17.59 -51.45
C SER A 46 -16.34 16.21 -51.63
N VAL A 47 -17.17 15.22 -51.98
CA VAL A 47 -16.74 13.88 -52.39
C VAL A 47 -15.82 13.99 -53.61
N LEU A 48 -14.72 13.23 -53.65
CA LEU A 48 -13.83 13.22 -54.82
C LEU A 48 -14.56 12.70 -56.06
N PRO A 49 -14.46 13.36 -57.22
CA PRO A 49 -14.98 12.83 -58.47
C PRO A 49 -14.34 11.46 -58.75
N GLY A 50 -15.16 10.47 -59.06
CA GLY A 50 -14.73 9.10 -59.33
C GLY A 50 -15.51 8.46 -60.49
N ALA A 51 -14.96 7.41 -61.09
CA ALA A 51 -15.66 6.57 -62.05
C ALA A 51 -15.35 5.09 -61.82
N VAL A 52 -16.36 4.21 -61.94
CA VAL A 52 -16.17 2.76 -61.81
C VAL A 52 -15.38 2.23 -62.99
N VAL A 53 -14.29 1.53 -62.69
CA VAL A 53 -13.35 0.97 -63.68
C VAL A 53 -12.91 -0.43 -63.27
N THR A 54 -12.52 -1.21 -64.27
CA THR A 54 -11.95 -2.53 -64.10
C THR A 54 -10.52 -2.54 -64.63
N LEU A 55 -9.56 -2.83 -63.76
CA LEU A 55 -8.18 -3.08 -64.13
C LEU A 55 -8.06 -4.52 -64.61
N THR A 56 -7.64 -4.70 -65.87
CA THR A 56 -7.63 -5.98 -66.55
C THR A 56 -6.51 -6.87 -66.06
N LYS A 57 -6.77 -8.18 -65.98
CA LYS A 57 -5.80 -9.20 -65.52
C LYS A 57 -4.46 -9.19 -66.26
N GLU A 58 -4.41 -8.69 -67.50
CA GLU A 58 -3.19 -8.55 -68.30
C GLU A 58 -2.15 -7.60 -67.65
N PHE A 59 -2.57 -6.70 -66.75
CA PHE A 59 -1.66 -5.87 -65.97
C PHE A 59 -0.80 -6.67 -64.98
N GLY A 60 -1.21 -7.89 -64.63
CA GLY A 60 -0.41 -8.82 -63.85
C GLY A 60 -0.47 -8.67 -62.33
N TYR A 61 -1.47 -7.96 -61.80
CA TYR A 61 -1.73 -7.85 -60.36
C TYR A 61 -3.06 -8.52 -59.99
N GLU A 62 -3.11 -9.12 -58.80
CA GLU A 62 -4.32 -9.68 -58.18
C GLU A 62 -4.61 -8.99 -56.84
N ARG A 63 -5.89 -8.75 -56.53
CA ARG A 63 -6.30 -8.11 -55.28
C ARG A 63 -6.39 -9.14 -54.15
N ARG A 64 -5.76 -8.85 -53.00
CA ARG A 64 -5.73 -9.76 -51.84
C ARG A 64 -5.80 -9.03 -50.51
N TRP A 65 -6.27 -9.72 -49.48
CA TRP A 65 -6.06 -9.28 -48.09
C TRP A 65 -4.66 -9.66 -47.61
N ASN A 66 -3.67 -8.81 -47.88
CA ASN A 66 -2.27 -9.11 -47.61
C ASN A 66 -1.49 -7.93 -47.00
N PHE A 67 -2.10 -6.79 -46.70
CA PHE A 67 -1.35 -5.67 -46.12
C PHE A 67 -1.48 -5.70 -44.59
N ARG A 68 -0.40 -6.01 -43.86
CA ARG A 68 -0.41 -5.93 -42.40
C ARG A 68 -0.25 -4.49 -41.93
N SER A 69 -1.33 -3.90 -41.42
CA SER A 69 -1.30 -2.57 -40.82
C SER A 69 -0.50 -2.57 -39.52
N SER A 70 0.26 -1.50 -39.27
CA SER A 70 0.92 -1.24 -37.98
C SER A 70 -0.06 -1.19 -36.79
N THR A 71 -1.35 -1.02 -37.06
CA THR A 71 -2.42 -1.03 -36.04
C THR A 71 -2.96 -2.43 -35.73
N GLY A 72 -2.30 -3.50 -36.22
CA GLY A 72 -2.59 -4.88 -35.81
C GLY A 72 -3.80 -5.51 -36.51
N PHE A 73 -3.99 -5.25 -37.81
CA PHE A 73 -4.98 -5.94 -38.64
C PHE A 73 -4.48 -6.10 -40.08
N THR A 74 -5.09 -7.01 -40.84
CA THR A 74 -4.79 -7.18 -42.26
C THR A 74 -5.79 -6.39 -43.11
N ALA A 75 -5.26 -5.39 -43.82
CA ALA A 75 -5.97 -4.57 -44.78
C ALA A 75 -5.84 -5.12 -46.21
N LEU A 76 -6.53 -4.45 -47.14
CA LEU A 76 -6.58 -4.84 -48.54
C LEU A 76 -5.36 -4.30 -49.29
N GLY A 77 -4.75 -5.16 -50.09
CA GLY A 77 -3.64 -4.80 -50.97
C GLY A 77 -3.73 -5.53 -52.32
N VAL A 78 -2.61 -5.52 -53.05
CA VAL A 78 -2.45 -6.24 -54.31
C VAL A 78 -1.13 -7.01 -54.28
N SER A 79 -1.03 -8.07 -55.08
CA SER A 79 0.22 -8.82 -55.29
C SER A 79 0.40 -9.14 -56.76
N LYS A 80 1.65 -9.26 -57.22
CA LYS A 80 1.92 -9.73 -58.59
C LYS A 80 1.40 -11.16 -58.75
N ALA A 81 0.63 -11.41 -59.79
CA ALA A 81 0.08 -12.72 -60.09
C ALA A 81 1.20 -13.67 -60.56
N LYS A 82 1.12 -14.95 -60.18
CA LYS A 82 2.12 -15.97 -60.56
C LYS A 82 2.13 -16.26 -62.07
N SER A 83 1.02 -16.02 -62.77
CA SER A 83 0.89 -16.06 -64.22
C SER A 83 -0.32 -15.22 -64.66
N VAL A 84 -0.35 -14.75 -65.91
CA VAL A 84 -1.49 -13.99 -66.46
C VAL A 84 -2.79 -14.81 -66.43
N ASN A 85 -2.70 -16.13 -66.59
CA ASN A 85 -3.86 -17.03 -66.51
C ASN A 85 -4.40 -17.20 -65.08
N ALA A 86 -3.61 -16.88 -64.06
CA ALA A 86 -4.01 -16.91 -62.65
C ALA A 86 -4.49 -15.54 -62.13
N ALA A 87 -4.31 -14.46 -62.89
CA ALA A 87 -4.76 -13.13 -62.52
C ALA A 87 -6.26 -12.95 -62.80
N SER A 88 -6.95 -12.25 -61.91
CA SER A 88 -8.35 -11.85 -62.07
C SER A 88 -8.45 -10.35 -62.31
N ASP A 89 -9.46 -9.91 -63.05
CA ASP A 89 -9.79 -8.49 -63.19
C ASP A 89 -10.06 -7.87 -61.80
N ILE A 90 -9.61 -6.63 -61.58
CA ILE A 90 -9.80 -5.89 -60.33
C ILE A 90 -10.77 -4.75 -60.59
N ASN A 91 -11.98 -4.83 -60.05
CA ASN A 91 -12.95 -3.73 -60.10
C ASN A 91 -12.66 -2.70 -58.99
N GLY A 92 -12.72 -1.41 -59.31
CA GLY A 92 -12.43 -0.30 -58.40
C GLY A 92 -12.99 1.03 -58.90
N VAL A 93 -12.54 2.12 -58.31
CA VAL A 93 -12.95 3.48 -58.67
C VAL A 93 -11.72 4.30 -59.03
N LEU A 94 -11.73 4.94 -60.19
CA LEU A 94 -10.70 5.87 -60.60
C LEU A 94 -11.04 7.26 -60.07
N PHE A 95 -10.30 7.73 -59.06
CA PHE A 95 -10.48 9.05 -58.48
C PHE A 95 -9.61 10.09 -59.19
N GLN A 96 -10.19 11.24 -59.52
CA GLN A 96 -9.44 12.40 -60.00
C GLN A 96 -8.95 13.21 -58.81
N VAL A 97 -7.62 13.39 -58.72
CA VAL A 97 -6.96 14.03 -57.58
C VAL A 97 -6.11 15.21 -58.08
N PRO A 98 -6.34 16.43 -57.57
CA PRO A 98 -5.47 17.57 -57.88
C PRO A 98 -4.02 17.26 -57.46
N LYS A 99 -3.03 17.62 -58.28
CA LYS A 99 -1.62 17.36 -57.94
C LYS A 99 -1.20 17.88 -56.57
N GLU A 100 -1.78 18.98 -56.11
CA GLU A 100 -1.52 19.57 -54.79
C GLU A 100 -1.90 18.63 -53.62
N MET A 101 -2.87 17.74 -53.84
CA MET A 101 -3.33 16.78 -52.84
C MET A 101 -2.53 15.46 -52.84
N MET A 102 -1.74 15.19 -53.87
CA MET A 102 -0.98 13.94 -54.01
C MET A 102 -0.03 13.66 -52.83
N PRO A 103 0.70 14.63 -52.25
CA PRO A 103 1.52 14.39 -51.05
C PRO A 103 0.71 13.99 -49.80
N GLY A 104 -0.57 14.37 -49.74
CA GLY A 104 -1.48 13.91 -48.68
C GLY A 104 -1.84 12.43 -48.86
N PHE A 105 -2.09 12.00 -50.09
CA PHE A 105 -2.34 10.60 -50.43
C PHE A 105 -1.12 9.71 -50.17
N ASP A 106 0.08 10.17 -50.54
CA ASP A 106 1.31 9.41 -50.28
C ASP A 106 1.56 9.19 -48.78
N ARG A 107 1.19 10.16 -47.93
CA ARG A 107 1.26 10.02 -46.46
C ARG A 107 0.18 9.10 -45.90
N ARG A 108 -0.95 8.94 -46.58
CA ARG A 108 -2.03 8.01 -46.20
C ARG A 108 -1.65 6.56 -46.51
N GLU A 109 -0.97 6.33 -47.64
CA GLU A 109 -0.60 5.01 -48.14
C GLU A 109 0.80 4.58 -47.68
N VAL A 110 1.21 4.95 -46.46
CA VAL A 110 2.49 4.52 -45.87
C VAL A 110 2.55 2.99 -45.82
N GLY A 111 3.61 2.42 -46.38
CA GLY A 111 3.78 0.97 -46.54
C GLY A 111 3.43 0.44 -47.94
N TYR A 112 2.96 1.30 -48.84
CA TYR A 112 2.73 1.00 -50.25
C TYR A 112 3.72 1.75 -51.16
N GLU A 113 4.06 1.15 -52.30
CA GLU A 113 4.77 1.79 -53.42
C GLU A 113 3.79 2.18 -54.52
N LYS A 114 4.04 3.30 -55.21
CA LYS A 114 3.23 3.73 -56.36
C LYS A 114 3.71 3.05 -57.64
N VAL A 115 2.79 2.39 -58.32
CA VAL A 115 3.02 1.74 -59.62
C VAL A 115 2.14 2.41 -60.68
N PRO A 116 2.70 2.86 -61.82
CA PRO A 116 1.93 3.47 -62.89
C PRO A 116 1.06 2.43 -63.61
N ILE A 117 -0.20 2.77 -63.90
CA ILE A 117 -1.12 1.95 -64.70
C ILE A 117 -1.20 2.53 -66.11
N PRO A 118 -0.80 1.77 -67.16
CA PRO A 118 -1.09 2.14 -68.53
C PRO A 118 -2.59 2.05 -68.84
N ILE A 119 -3.11 3.02 -69.58
CA ILE A 119 -4.56 3.20 -69.78
C ILE A 119 -5.21 2.03 -70.53
N GLU A 120 -4.46 1.31 -71.37
CA GLU A 120 -4.93 0.13 -72.10
C GLU A 120 -5.37 -1.02 -71.20
N PHE A 121 -4.93 -1.02 -69.94
CA PHE A 121 -5.32 -2.02 -68.95
C PHE A 121 -6.57 -1.62 -68.14
N LEU A 122 -7.22 -0.50 -68.45
CA LEU A 122 -8.47 -0.10 -67.81
C LEU A 122 -9.67 -0.26 -68.74
N ARG A 123 -10.70 -0.95 -68.26
CA ARG A 123 -12.02 -1.06 -68.89
C ARG A 123 -13.04 -0.29 -68.08
N PHE A 124 -13.82 0.57 -68.73
CA PHE A 124 -14.88 1.35 -68.10
C PHE A 124 -16.21 0.58 -68.22
N ASP A 125 -16.94 0.43 -67.12
CA ASP A 125 -18.07 -0.52 -67.03
C ASP A 125 -19.35 -0.03 -67.76
N ASN A 126 -19.40 1.25 -68.17
CA ASN A 126 -20.50 1.83 -68.96
C ASN A 126 -19.97 2.70 -70.11
N GLY A 127 -20.24 2.27 -71.36
CA GLY A 127 -20.27 3.16 -72.52
C GLY A 127 -21.48 4.10 -72.41
N ASP A 128 -21.27 5.37 -72.75
CA ASP A 128 -22.26 6.46 -72.93
C ASP A 128 -22.76 7.26 -71.69
N LEU A 129 -22.33 8.53 -71.68
CA LEU A 129 -23.06 9.80 -71.45
C LEU A 129 -24.08 9.97 -70.30
N VAL A 130 -23.67 10.79 -69.31
CA VAL A 130 -24.34 11.95 -68.66
C VAL A 130 -25.87 11.92 -68.44
N GLU A 131 -26.33 12.06 -67.18
CA GLU A 131 -27.14 13.19 -66.67
C GLU A 131 -27.46 13.04 -65.16
N ASN A 132 -27.17 14.11 -64.41
CA ASN A 132 -27.56 14.41 -63.01
C ASN A 132 -28.08 13.25 -62.15
N ASP A 133 -27.22 12.70 -61.30
CA ASP A 133 -27.68 11.94 -60.15
C ASP A 133 -28.40 12.88 -59.16
N ARG A 134 -29.49 12.40 -58.55
CA ARG A 134 -30.48 13.20 -57.77
C ARG A 134 -29.92 13.95 -56.56
N ASN A 135 -28.61 13.85 -56.30
CA ASN A 135 -27.89 14.42 -55.17
C ASN A 135 -26.83 15.48 -55.55
N GLY A 136 -26.68 15.86 -56.83
CA GLY A 136 -25.85 17.01 -57.22
C GLY A 136 -24.32 16.82 -57.17
N ASN A 137 -23.81 15.57 -57.18
CA ASN A 137 -22.37 15.31 -57.23
C ASN A 137 -21.85 15.32 -58.69
N SER A 138 -20.72 16.00 -58.93
CA SER A 138 -20.07 16.07 -60.24
C SER A 138 -19.50 14.71 -60.65
N CYS A 139 -19.96 14.18 -61.79
CA CYS A 139 -19.46 12.93 -62.35
C CYS A 139 -18.27 13.21 -63.29
N LEU A 140 -17.23 12.38 -63.20
CA LEU A 140 -16.01 12.48 -64.03
C LEU A 140 -16.31 12.17 -65.51
N CYS A 141 -15.99 13.09 -66.43
CA CYS A 141 -16.11 12.84 -67.87
C CYS A 141 -14.83 12.16 -68.41
N TYR A 142 -14.85 10.83 -68.53
CA TYR A 142 -13.69 10.02 -68.92
C TYR A 142 -13.21 10.22 -70.38
N LYS A 143 -13.95 10.97 -71.22
CA LYS A 143 -13.52 11.36 -72.58
C LYS A 143 -12.26 12.24 -72.62
N GLN A 144 -11.75 12.69 -71.46
CA GLN A 144 -10.56 13.52 -71.32
C GLN A 144 -9.26 12.73 -70.99
N LEU A 145 -9.35 11.43 -70.71
CA LEU A 145 -8.15 10.62 -70.46
C LEU A 145 -7.40 10.33 -71.76
N ASN A 146 -6.09 10.60 -71.76
CA ASN A 146 -5.18 10.35 -72.89
C ASN A 146 -3.97 9.54 -72.42
N SER A 147 -3.11 9.11 -73.36
CA SER A 147 -1.88 8.35 -73.07
C SER A 147 -0.88 9.08 -72.15
N ASN A 148 -1.04 10.39 -71.92
CA ASN A 148 -0.21 11.18 -71.00
C ASN A 148 -0.81 11.32 -69.59
N SER A 149 -2.00 10.77 -69.34
CA SER A 149 -2.64 10.80 -68.03
C SER A 149 -1.88 9.93 -67.05
N ARG A 150 -1.57 10.44 -65.85
CA ARG A 150 -0.83 9.70 -64.82
C ARG A 150 -1.79 8.94 -63.92
N LEU A 151 -1.84 7.63 -64.10
CA LEU A 151 -2.70 6.75 -63.31
C LEU A 151 -1.84 5.91 -62.36
N TRP A 152 -2.21 5.86 -61.08
CA TRP A 152 -1.41 5.25 -60.03
C TRP A 152 -2.17 4.13 -59.30
N LEU A 153 -1.45 3.05 -59.03
CA LEU A 153 -1.83 1.95 -58.14
C LEU A 153 -0.89 1.93 -56.93
N TYR A 154 -1.44 1.84 -55.72
CA TYR A 154 -0.64 1.62 -54.52
C TYR A 154 -0.50 0.11 -54.24
N VAL A 155 0.74 -0.37 -54.25
CA VAL A 155 1.11 -1.79 -54.07
C VAL A 155 1.82 -1.98 -52.73
N PRO A 156 1.40 -2.91 -51.85
CA PRO A 156 2.10 -3.19 -50.60
C PRO A 156 3.58 -3.51 -50.79
N LEU A 157 4.45 -2.89 -49.99
CA LEU A 157 5.87 -3.28 -49.93
C LEU A 157 6.01 -4.73 -49.41
N PRO A 158 7.04 -5.50 -49.84
CA PRO A 158 7.20 -6.90 -49.45
C PRO A 158 7.23 -7.16 -47.94
N SER A 159 7.72 -6.21 -47.14
CA SER A 159 7.76 -6.29 -45.67
C SER A 159 6.37 -6.29 -45.02
N PHE A 160 5.39 -5.61 -45.66
CA PHE A 160 4.01 -5.51 -45.19
C PHE A 160 3.06 -6.50 -45.88
N SER A 161 3.48 -7.07 -47.03
CA SER A 161 2.71 -8.02 -47.84
C SER A 161 2.74 -9.44 -47.27
N LYS A 162 1.88 -9.75 -46.29
CA LYS A 162 1.76 -11.05 -45.62
C LYS A 162 0.29 -11.45 -45.39
N PRO A 163 -0.07 -12.74 -45.41
CA PRO A 163 -1.44 -13.19 -45.16
C PRO A 163 -1.90 -12.88 -43.72
N ALA A 164 -3.22 -12.83 -43.51
CA ALA A 164 -3.82 -12.61 -42.19
C ALA A 164 -3.52 -13.76 -41.22
N ASP A 165 -3.20 -13.41 -39.99
CA ASP A 165 -2.94 -14.32 -38.87
C ASP A 165 -3.66 -13.85 -37.59
N GLU A 166 -3.41 -14.52 -36.47
CA GLU A 166 -4.02 -14.20 -35.18
C GLU A 166 -3.63 -12.80 -34.66
N ASN A 167 -2.45 -12.27 -34.99
CA ASN A 167 -2.04 -10.95 -34.54
C ASN A 167 -2.50 -9.84 -35.48
N HIS A 168 -2.83 -10.18 -36.73
CA HIS A 168 -3.30 -9.27 -37.77
C HIS A 168 -4.51 -9.88 -38.48
N PRO A 169 -5.66 -10.03 -37.80
CA PRO A 169 -6.85 -10.62 -38.41
C PRO A 169 -7.47 -9.70 -39.46
N LEU A 170 -8.34 -10.26 -40.29
CA LEU A 170 -9.29 -9.47 -41.09
C LEU A 170 -10.36 -8.92 -40.15
N LEU A 171 -10.57 -7.60 -40.12
CA LEU A 171 -11.61 -6.99 -39.28
C LEU A 171 -12.90 -6.81 -40.08
N GLN A 172 -14.03 -7.23 -39.52
CA GLN A 172 -15.33 -7.04 -40.15
C GLN A 172 -15.67 -5.57 -40.36
N SER A 173 -15.36 -4.70 -39.40
CA SER A 173 -15.53 -3.25 -39.54
C SER A 173 -14.80 -2.69 -40.76
N TYR A 174 -13.61 -3.23 -41.07
CA TYR A 174 -12.81 -2.82 -42.21
C TYR A 174 -13.35 -3.41 -43.52
N VAL A 175 -13.72 -4.69 -43.52
CA VAL A 175 -14.38 -5.35 -44.67
C VAL A 175 -15.68 -4.62 -45.03
N ASP A 176 -16.50 -4.27 -44.04
CA ASP A 176 -17.72 -3.48 -44.20
C ASP A 176 -17.42 -2.12 -44.82
N THR A 177 -16.37 -1.44 -44.34
CA THR A 177 -15.97 -0.14 -44.89
C THR A 177 -15.68 -0.23 -46.39
N VAL A 178 -14.94 -1.24 -46.82
CA VAL A 178 -14.56 -1.44 -48.24
C VAL A 178 -15.76 -1.83 -49.09
N LEU A 179 -16.58 -2.78 -48.62
CA LEU A 179 -17.75 -3.25 -49.36
C LEU A 179 -18.85 -2.19 -49.43
N GLN A 180 -18.99 -1.36 -48.39
CA GLN A 180 -19.85 -0.18 -48.43
C GLN A 180 -19.42 0.79 -49.55
N GLY A 181 -18.11 0.99 -49.74
CA GLY A 181 -17.60 1.75 -50.88
C GLY A 181 -17.97 1.11 -52.23
N CYS A 182 -17.95 -0.22 -52.34
CA CYS A 182 -18.40 -0.90 -53.56
C CYS A 182 -19.90 -0.69 -53.83
N LEU A 183 -20.72 -0.73 -52.77
CA LEU A 183 -22.15 -0.47 -52.84
C LEU A 183 -22.46 0.98 -53.25
N GLU A 184 -21.70 1.95 -52.71
CA GLU A 184 -21.83 3.37 -53.05
C GLU A 184 -21.59 3.66 -54.53
N TRP A 185 -20.62 3.00 -55.17
CA TRP A 185 -20.20 3.32 -56.54
C TRP A 185 -20.82 2.43 -57.62
N GLY A 186 -20.93 1.12 -57.38
CA GLY A 186 -21.36 0.16 -58.40
C GLY A 186 -22.42 -0.84 -57.90
N GLY A 187 -23.05 -0.54 -56.77
CA GLY A 187 -24.12 -1.34 -56.18
C GLY A 187 -23.71 -2.76 -55.82
N GLU A 188 -24.70 -3.64 -55.64
CA GLU A 188 -24.46 -5.04 -55.26
C GLU A 188 -23.63 -5.79 -56.30
N ARG A 189 -23.73 -5.46 -57.59
CA ARG A 189 -22.96 -6.10 -58.66
C ARG A 189 -21.46 -5.88 -58.47
N MET A 190 -21.03 -4.67 -58.15
CA MET A 190 -19.62 -4.35 -57.90
C MET A 190 -19.12 -5.04 -56.62
N ALA A 191 -19.92 -5.07 -55.55
CA ALA A 191 -19.57 -5.76 -54.30
C ALA A 191 -19.48 -7.29 -54.48
N ASP A 192 -20.37 -7.89 -55.28
CA ASP A 192 -20.36 -9.32 -55.61
C ASP A 192 -19.11 -9.70 -56.41
N ILE A 193 -18.79 -8.95 -57.48
CA ILE A 193 -17.55 -9.12 -58.25
C ILE A 193 -16.31 -8.90 -57.37
N PHE A 194 -16.37 -7.94 -56.43
CA PHE A 194 -15.27 -7.68 -55.50
C PHE A 194 -14.93 -8.92 -54.67
N ILE A 195 -15.94 -9.56 -54.07
CA ILE A 195 -15.75 -10.76 -53.24
C ILE A 195 -15.23 -11.93 -54.09
N GLN A 196 -15.76 -12.10 -55.31
CA GLN A 196 -15.37 -13.17 -56.23
C GLN A 196 -13.92 -13.06 -56.74
N THR A 197 -13.43 -11.84 -56.96
CA THR A 197 -12.07 -11.59 -57.50
C THR A 197 -11.01 -11.36 -56.43
N THR A 198 -11.41 -11.06 -55.19
CA THR A 198 -10.45 -10.85 -54.08
C THR A 198 -9.98 -12.17 -53.48
N GLY A 199 -8.65 -12.35 -53.40
CA GLY A 199 -8.00 -13.47 -52.73
C GLY A 199 -7.54 -13.13 -51.30
N GLY A 200 -6.91 -14.09 -50.61
CA GLY A 200 -6.34 -13.85 -49.28
C GLY A 200 -7.37 -13.79 -48.14
N TRP A 201 -8.62 -14.16 -48.40
CA TRP A 201 -9.58 -14.45 -47.34
C TRP A 201 -9.00 -15.52 -46.40
N SER A 202 -9.20 -15.35 -45.10
CA SER A 202 -8.55 -16.14 -44.06
C SER A 202 -9.57 -16.52 -43.01
N THR A 203 -9.35 -17.65 -42.33
CA THR A 203 -10.11 -18.03 -41.12
C THR A 203 -9.79 -17.14 -39.93
N TYR A 204 -8.67 -16.40 -39.98
CA TYR A 204 -8.37 -15.32 -39.02
C TYR A 204 -9.19 -14.07 -39.37
N PHE A 205 -10.50 -14.21 -39.29
CA PHE A 205 -11.49 -13.17 -39.60
C PHE A 205 -12.27 -12.86 -38.32
N LEU A 206 -12.15 -11.62 -37.86
CA LEU A 206 -12.68 -11.10 -36.61
C LEU A 206 -13.90 -10.21 -36.87
N ASN A 207 -15.05 -10.59 -36.33
CA ASN A 207 -16.26 -9.80 -36.28
C ASN A 207 -16.17 -8.71 -35.20
N ASP A 208 -15.26 -7.73 -35.34
CA ASP A 208 -14.99 -6.65 -34.36
C ASP A 208 -16.12 -5.61 -34.17
N THR A 209 -17.34 -5.95 -34.58
CA THR A 209 -18.43 -5.01 -34.81
C THR A 209 -19.11 -4.46 -33.56
N PRO A 210 -19.23 -5.22 -32.45
CA PRO A 210 -19.62 -4.69 -31.14
C PRO A 210 -18.61 -3.72 -30.49
N SER A 211 -17.34 -3.74 -30.93
CA SER A 211 -16.24 -2.96 -30.32
C SER A 211 -15.30 -2.43 -31.40
N SER A 212 -15.87 -1.82 -32.45
CA SER A 212 -15.12 -1.35 -33.62
C SER A 212 -13.98 -0.43 -33.17
N ARG A 213 -12.75 -0.70 -33.61
CA ARG A 213 -11.60 0.19 -33.35
C ARG A 213 -11.77 1.59 -33.95
N ARG A 214 -12.81 1.80 -34.78
CA ARG A 214 -13.29 3.09 -35.27
C ARG A 214 -14.80 3.22 -34.94
N PRO A 215 -15.15 3.76 -33.77
CA PRO A 215 -16.54 3.76 -33.27
C PRO A 215 -17.48 4.78 -33.93
N TRP A 216 -16.99 5.69 -34.77
CA TRP A 216 -17.80 6.72 -35.46
C TRP A 216 -18.20 6.37 -36.92
N LEU A 217 -17.86 5.18 -37.41
CA LEU A 217 -18.25 4.75 -38.76
C LEU A 217 -19.68 4.16 -38.73
N PHE A 218 -20.67 4.98 -39.09
CA PHE A 218 -22.04 4.52 -39.27
C PHE A 218 -22.11 3.47 -40.38
N ARG A 219 -22.63 2.28 -40.07
CA ARG A 219 -22.69 1.16 -41.02
C ARG A 219 -24.05 1.11 -41.69
N LYS A 220 -24.13 1.81 -42.83
CA LYS A 220 -25.25 1.66 -43.75
C LYS A 220 -25.19 0.26 -44.40
N ASP A 221 -26.32 -0.32 -44.75
CA ASP A 221 -26.43 -1.54 -45.58
C ASP A 221 -25.66 -2.81 -45.13
N TYR A 222 -25.32 -2.95 -43.84
CA TYR A 222 -24.57 -4.10 -43.32
C TYR A 222 -25.28 -5.45 -43.58
N SER A 223 -26.62 -5.46 -43.61
CA SER A 223 -27.41 -6.67 -43.93
C SER A 223 -27.17 -7.16 -45.36
N THR A 224 -26.98 -6.24 -46.31
CA THR A 224 -26.63 -6.56 -47.71
C THR A 224 -25.21 -7.11 -47.80
N ILE A 225 -24.27 -6.49 -47.10
CA ILE A 225 -22.87 -6.92 -47.04
C ILE A 225 -22.75 -8.33 -46.43
N ASP A 226 -23.42 -8.57 -45.30
CA ASP A 226 -23.44 -9.87 -44.63
C ASP A 226 -24.03 -10.96 -45.53
N ARG A 227 -25.13 -10.66 -46.25
CA ARG A 227 -25.73 -11.59 -47.22
C ARG A 227 -24.77 -11.93 -48.37
N LEU A 228 -24.06 -10.95 -48.91
CA LEU A 228 -23.08 -11.16 -49.99
C LEU A 228 -21.86 -11.97 -49.51
N LEU A 229 -21.35 -11.68 -48.31
CA LEU A 229 -20.25 -12.45 -47.73
C LEU A 229 -20.66 -13.89 -47.38
N GLN A 230 -21.89 -14.08 -46.90
CA GLN A 230 -22.48 -15.39 -46.62
C GLN A 230 -22.69 -16.22 -47.90
N LYS A 231 -23.09 -15.59 -49.02
CA LYS A 231 -23.22 -16.25 -50.33
C LYS A 231 -21.92 -16.94 -50.77
N TYR A 232 -20.77 -16.38 -50.41
CA TYR A 232 -19.44 -16.95 -50.68
C TYR A 232 -18.72 -17.46 -49.41
N ALA A 233 -19.46 -17.92 -48.40
CA ALA A 233 -18.91 -18.28 -47.08
C ALA A 233 -17.75 -19.29 -47.11
N SER A 234 -17.74 -20.24 -48.06
CA SER A 234 -16.64 -21.19 -48.23
C SER A 234 -15.32 -20.54 -48.64
N LYS A 235 -15.40 -19.41 -49.37
CA LYS A 235 -14.24 -18.62 -49.80
C LYS A 235 -13.89 -17.54 -48.78
N THR A 236 -14.89 -16.80 -48.29
CA THR A 236 -14.68 -15.65 -47.38
C THR A 236 -14.42 -16.07 -45.95
N HIS A 237 -14.74 -17.32 -45.59
CA HIS A 237 -14.79 -17.81 -44.21
C HIS A 237 -15.76 -17.01 -43.32
N PHE A 238 -16.75 -16.36 -43.91
CA PHE A 238 -17.67 -15.46 -43.20
C PHE A 238 -18.46 -16.15 -42.08
N GLY A 239 -18.87 -17.42 -42.28
CA GLY A 239 -19.52 -18.23 -41.25
C GLY A 239 -18.58 -18.69 -40.11
N ASN A 240 -17.26 -18.61 -40.33
CA ASN A 240 -16.23 -19.01 -39.36
C ASN A 240 -15.59 -17.78 -38.68
N ARG A 241 -16.20 -16.60 -38.82
CA ARG A 241 -15.70 -15.37 -38.21
C ARG A 241 -15.75 -15.48 -36.70
N LYS A 242 -14.61 -15.21 -36.07
CA LYS A 242 -14.51 -15.13 -34.61
C LYS A 242 -15.15 -13.84 -34.14
N HIS A 243 -16.01 -13.89 -33.13
CA HIS A 243 -16.55 -12.68 -32.50
C HIS A 243 -15.44 -11.95 -31.70
N PRO A 244 -15.58 -10.64 -31.36
CA PRO A 244 -14.57 -9.94 -30.56
C PRO A 244 -14.39 -10.62 -29.21
N GLU A 245 -15.40 -11.32 -28.73
CA GLU A 245 -15.41 -12.16 -27.52
C GLU A 245 -14.56 -13.43 -27.65
N GLU A 246 -14.36 -13.91 -28.87
CA GLU A 246 -13.50 -15.05 -29.21
C GLU A 246 -12.05 -14.61 -29.53
N PHE A 247 -11.81 -13.30 -29.67
CA PHE A 247 -10.49 -12.68 -29.77
C PHE A 247 -10.10 -11.94 -28.47
N SER A 248 -11.08 -11.62 -27.61
CA SER A 248 -10.90 -11.22 -26.21
C SER A 248 -10.87 -12.44 -25.28
N SER A 249 -10.69 -13.63 -25.85
CA SER A 249 -10.99 -14.93 -25.27
C SER A 249 -10.04 -15.39 -24.16
N VAL A 250 -9.14 -14.54 -23.71
CA VAL A 250 -8.42 -14.80 -22.48
C VAL A 250 -9.16 -14.10 -21.35
N PHE A 251 -9.38 -12.79 -21.43
CA PHE A 251 -10.02 -12.04 -20.35
C PHE A 251 -11.55 -12.22 -20.25
N HIS A 252 -12.31 -12.21 -21.35
CA HIS A 252 -13.78 -12.38 -21.30
C HIS A 252 -14.21 -13.85 -21.12
N ARG A 253 -13.32 -14.79 -21.44
CA ARG A 253 -13.50 -16.22 -21.16
C ARG A 253 -13.17 -16.53 -19.68
N ARG A 254 -12.22 -15.81 -19.07
CA ARG A 254 -11.87 -15.87 -17.62
C ARG A 254 -12.83 -15.14 -16.69
N MET A 255 -13.47 -14.07 -17.17
CA MET A 255 -14.54 -13.36 -16.43
C MET A 255 -15.88 -14.10 -16.49
N LYS A 256 -15.97 -15.29 -17.10
CA LYS A 256 -17.14 -16.17 -16.95
C LYS A 256 -16.93 -17.02 -15.71
N GLY A 257 -17.67 -16.75 -14.63
CA GLY A 257 -17.35 -17.44 -13.40
C GLY A 257 -17.85 -16.78 -12.12
N THR A 258 -17.41 -17.38 -11.04
CA THR A 258 -17.57 -16.90 -9.67
C THR A 258 -16.19 -16.66 -9.07
N TRP A 259 -15.91 -15.46 -8.57
CA TRP A 259 -14.65 -15.14 -7.89
C TRP A 259 -14.89 -14.88 -6.39
N SER A 260 -14.16 -15.61 -5.55
CA SER A 260 -14.18 -15.55 -4.07
C SER A 260 -15.56 -15.74 -3.39
N ILE A 261 -16.60 -16.17 -4.12
CA ILE A 261 -17.93 -16.39 -3.53
C ILE A 261 -17.82 -17.42 -2.40
N PRO A 262 -18.40 -17.15 -1.22
CA PRO A 262 -18.52 -18.13 -0.15
C PRO A 262 -19.15 -19.43 -0.67
N ARG A 263 -18.77 -20.56 -0.07
CA ARG A 263 -19.40 -21.85 -0.42
C ARG A 263 -20.90 -21.76 -0.19
N ARG A 264 -21.68 -22.19 -1.19
CA ARG A 264 -23.14 -22.23 -1.07
C ARG A 264 -23.53 -23.06 0.15
N ASN A 265 -24.38 -22.49 1.00
CA ASN A 265 -24.98 -23.23 2.09
C ASN A 265 -26.03 -24.18 1.53
N LYS A 266 -25.75 -25.48 1.56
CA LYS A 266 -26.68 -26.53 1.09
C LYS A 266 -27.99 -26.58 1.88
N ASN A 267 -27.98 -26.05 3.10
CA ASN A 267 -29.12 -26.00 4.00
C ASN A 267 -29.72 -24.58 4.09
N PHE A 268 -29.48 -23.72 3.08
CA PHE A 268 -30.12 -22.40 3.02
C PHE A 268 -31.64 -22.55 3.13
N THR A 269 -32.27 -21.73 3.97
CA THR A 269 -33.67 -21.90 4.35
C THR A 269 -34.40 -20.57 4.38
N GLY A 270 -35.63 -20.55 3.87
CA GLY A 270 -36.49 -19.38 3.85
C GLY A 270 -36.01 -18.27 2.92
N ARG A 271 -36.42 -17.03 3.23
CA ARG A 271 -36.04 -15.77 2.58
C ARG A 271 -36.44 -15.63 1.11
N GLU A 272 -37.42 -16.41 0.66
CA GLU A 272 -37.94 -16.34 -0.70
C GLU A 272 -38.61 -14.99 -1.00
N ARG A 273 -39.13 -14.32 0.04
CA ARG A 273 -39.66 -12.96 -0.12
C ARG A 273 -38.52 -11.98 -0.34
N GLU A 274 -37.51 -11.98 0.53
CA GLU A 274 -36.36 -11.08 0.47
C GLU A 274 -35.52 -11.28 -0.80
N LEU A 275 -35.36 -12.52 -1.27
CA LEU A 275 -34.71 -12.81 -2.55
C LEU A 275 -35.51 -12.26 -3.74
N ARG A 276 -36.85 -12.33 -3.70
CA ARG A 276 -37.72 -11.71 -4.70
C ARG A 276 -37.67 -10.18 -4.61
N ASP A 277 -37.66 -9.62 -3.41
CA ASP A 277 -37.57 -8.17 -3.19
C ASP A 277 -36.22 -7.63 -3.68
N LEU A 278 -35.11 -8.35 -3.44
CA LEU A 278 -33.79 -8.04 -4.03
C LEU A 278 -33.86 -8.03 -5.56
N ARG A 279 -34.46 -9.06 -6.16
CA ARG A 279 -34.61 -9.14 -7.62
C ARG A 279 -35.46 -7.99 -8.17
N THR A 280 -36.56 -7.68 -7.49
CA THR A 280 -37.50 -6.62 -7.90
C THR A 280 -36.82 -5.26 -7.84
N ARG A 281 -36.04 -4.97 -6.80
CA ARG A 281 -35.29 -3.71 -6.68
C ARG A 281 -34.20 -3.55 -7.73
N PHE A 282 -33.53 -4.63 -8.11
CA PHE A 282 -32.61 -4.61 -9.24
C PHE A 282 -33.36 -4.32 -10.56
N ALA A 283 -34.56 -4.89 -10.76
CA ALA A 283 -35.37 -4.66 -11.96
C ALA A 283 -36.04 -3.26 -12.02
N GLU A 284 -36.50 -2.71 -10.89
CA GLU A 284 -37.13 -1.38 -10.80
C GLU A 284 -36.11 -0.25 -10.95
N GLY A 285 -34.88 -0.45 -10.45
CA GLY A 285 -33.76 0.49 -10.63
C GLY A 285 -33.31 0.62 -12.09
N GLU A 286 -33.61 -0.35 -12.94
CA GLU A 286 -33.38 -0.26 -14.40
C GLU A 286 -34.44 0.62 -15.11
N GLY A 287 -35.61 0.84 -14.50
CA GLY A 287 -36.76 1.55 -15.10
C GLY A 287 -36.84 3.07 -14.84
N TYR A 288 -36.19 3.57 -13.78
CA TYR A 288 -36.16 4.99 -13.41
C TYR A 288 -34.84 5.66 -13.85
N GLY A 289 -34.67 5.88 -15.15
CA GLY A 289 -33.71 6.87 -15.62
C GLY A 289 -34.21 8.27 -15.24
N VAL A 290 -33.42 9.03 -14.48
CA VAL A 290 -33.67 10.46 -14.26
C VAL A 290 -33.74 11.14 -15.62
N GLN A 291 -34.89 11.72 -15.96
CA GLN A 291 -35.02 12.62 -17.10
C GLN A 291 -34.42 13.96 -16.68
N ASP A 292 -33.18 14.22 -17.09
CA ASP A 292 -32.66 15.59 -17.09
C ASP A 292 -33.34 16.38 -18.21
N ALA A 293 -33.51 17.69 -17.99
CA ALA A 293 -34.24 18.62 -18.85
C ALA A 293 -33.72 18.72 -20.32
N ASP A 294 -32.58 18.07 -20.63
CA ASP A 294 -31.93 18.05 -21.95
C ASP A 294 -32.05 16.70 -22.70
N GLY A 295 -32.81 15.73 -22.20
CA GLY A 295 -33.17 14.52 -22.97
C GLY A 295 -32.05 13.50 -23.24
N SER A 296 -30.89 13.62 -22.59
CA SER A 296 -29.81 12.63 -22.62
C SER A 296 -29.94 11.64 -21.46
N GLY A 297 -30.68 10.54 -21.65
CA GLY A 297 -30.88 9.52 -20.61
C GLY A 297 -29.57 8.85 -20.18
N GLN A 298 -29.16 9.04 -18.93
CA GLN A 298 -27.96 8.47 -18.33
C GLN A 298 -28.35 7.24 -17.47
N HIS A 299 -28.02 6.01 -17.92
CA HIS A 299 -28.29 4.79 -17.15
C HIS A 299 -27.28 4.64 -15.99
N SER A 300 -27.74 4.66 -14.74
CA SER A 300 -26.90 4.48 -13.54
C SER A 300 -26.79 3.00 -13.13
N VAL A 301 -25.67 2.60 -12.51
CA VAL A 301 -25.48 1.25 -11.95
C VAL A 301 -26.42 1.05 -10.76
N VAL A 302 -27.30 0.05 -10.81
CA VAL A 302 -28.26 -0.22 -9.72
C VAL A 302 -27.53 -0.82 -8.52
N LYS A 303 -27.71 -0.19 -7.36
CA LYS A 303 -27.10 -0.59 -6.08
C LYS A 303 -28.20 -0.94 -5.08
N VAL A 304 -28.06 -2.09 -4.43
CA VAL A 304 -28.94 -2.52 -3.34
C VAL A 304 -28.10 -2.83 -2.11
N GLU A 305 -28.46 -2.28 -0.95
CA GLU A 305 -27.81 -2.59 0.33
C GLU A 305 -28.68 -3.55 1.14
N VAL A 306 -28.09 -4.60 1.74
CA VAL A 306 -28.72 -5.48 2.71
C VAL A 306 -28.19 -5.10 4.10
N ALA A 307 -29.02 -4.43 4.88
CA ALA A 307 -28.68 -3.95 6.22
C ALA A 307 -29.35 -4.80 7.30
N GLY A 308 -28.66 -5.05 8.41
CA GLY A 308 -29.17 -5.95 9.46
C GLY A 308 -28.18 -6.17 10.58
N MET A 309 -28.65 -6.69 11.72
CA MET A 309 -27.78 -7.02 12.86
C MET A 309 -26.76 -8.13 12.54
N GLY A 310 -25.73 -8.29 13.37
CA GLY A 310 -24.78 -9.39 13.27
C GLY A 310 -25.47 -10.76 13.40
N GLY A 311 -25.07 -11.75 12.59
CA GLY A 311 -25.62 -13.11 12.67
C GLY A 311 -27.01 -13.32 12.06
N VAL A 312 -27.63 -12.29 11.48
CA VAL A 312 -28.97 -12.39 10.83
C VAL A 312 -28.95 -13.07 9.46
N GLY A 313 -27.75 -13.35 8.91
CA GLY A 313 -27.59 -14.09 7.65
C GLY A 313 -27.49 -13.23 6.39
N LYS A 314 -27.11 -11.95 6.48
CA LYS A 314 -26.91 -11.06 5.31
C LYS A 314 -25.99 -11.67 4.24
N THR A 315 -24.78 -12.07 4.65
CA THR A 315 -23.80 -12.75 3.81
C THR A 315 -24.38 -14.04 3.21
N GLN A 316 -25.19 -14.78 3.95
CA GLN A 316 -25.82 -16.02 3.47
C GLN A 316 -26.93 -15.74 2.43
N LEU A 317 -27.77 -14.73 2.65
CA LEU A 317 -28.80 -14.30 1.70
C LEU A 317 -28.16 -13.87 0.37
N VAL A 318 -27.12 -13.04 0.44
CA VAL A 318 -26.39 -12.56 -0.73
C VAL A 318 -25.67 -13.71 -1.43
N THR A 319 -25.03 -14.61 -0.69
CA THR A 319 -24.42 -15.83 -1.24
C THR A 319 -25.46 -16.65 -2.02
N GLU A 320 -26.62 -16.92 -1.42
CA GLU A 320 -27.68 -17.68 -2.09
C GLU A 320 -28.23 -16.97 -3.34
N TYR A 321 -28.42 -15.65 -3.27
CA TYR A 321 -28.79 -14.86 -4.43
C TYR A 321 -27.79 -15.04 -5.57
N CYS A 322 -26.48 -14.95 -5.29
CA CYS A 322 -25.43 -15.18 -6.28
C CYS A 322 -25.54 -16.55 -6.95
N TYR A 323 -25.72 -17.64 -6.19
CA TYR A 323 -25.84 -18.99 -6.76
C TYR A 323 -27.14 -19.25 -7.51
N ARG A 324 -28.22 -18.52 -7.20
CA ARG A 324 -29.50 -18.66 -7.92
C ARG A 324 -29.51 -17.90 -9.24
N GLN A 325 -28.81 -16.77 -9.29
CA GLN A 325 -28.77 -15.88 -10.45
C GLN A 325 -27.56 -16.12 -11.35
N TYR A 326 -26.54 -16.84 -10.89
CA TYR A 326 -25.44 -17.30 -11.72
C TYR A 326 -25.69 -18.74 -12.19
N PRO A 327 -25.52 -19.08 -13.49
CA PRO A 327 -25.08 -18.20 -14.58
C PRO A 327 -26.23 -17.55 -15.38
N SER A 328 -27.48 -17.66 -14.93
CA SER A 328 -28.66 -17.29 -15.73
C SER A 328 -28.79 -15.79 -15.99
N ASP A 329 -28.68 -14.99 -14.94
CA ASP A 329 -28.92 -13.54 -14.94
C ASP A 329 -27.57 -12.79 -14.90
N TYR A 330 -26.53 -13.40 -14.33
CA TYR A 330 -25.15 -12.88 -14.35
C TYR A 330 -24.18 -13.91 -14.90
N GLY A 331 -23.32 -13.50 -15.83
CA GLY A 331 -22.21 -14.33 -16.29
C GLY A 331 -20.91 -14.14 -15.49
N LEU A 332 -20.87 -13.15 -14.59
CA LEU A 332 -19.78 -12.92 -13.64
C LEU A 332 -20.34 -12.55 -12.26
N VAL A 333 -19.83 -13.17 -11.21
CA VAL A 333 -20.09 -12.74 -9.83
C VAL A 333 -18.78 -12.62 -9.06
N VAL A 334 -18.50 -11.44 -8.51
CA VAL A 334 -17.27 -11.11 -7.77
C VAL A 334 -17.62 -10.77 -6.33
N TRP A 335 -17.00 -11.47 -5.37
CA TRP A 335 -17.19 -11.25 -3.94
C TRP A 335 -15.99 -10.56 -3.31
N LEU A 336 -16.20 -9.38 -2.72
CA LEU A 336 -15.16 -8.56 -2.09
C LEU A 336 -15.43 -8.36 -0.59
N ASN A 337 -14.40 -8.48 0.24
CA ASN A 337 -14.43 -8.12 1.66
C ASN A 337 -14.27 -6.60 1.82
N ALA A 338 -15.33 -5.96 2.31
CA ALA A 338 -15.47 -4.52 2.45
C ALA A 338 -15.33 -4.01 3.89
N GLU A 339 -14.77 -4.81 4.79
CA GLU A 339 -14.59 -4.47 6.21
C GLU A 339 -13.66 -3.26 6.39
N THR A 340 -12.53 -3.24 5.69
CA THR A 340 -11.59 -2.11 5.67
C THR A 340 -11.15 -1.77 4.24
N ALA A 341 -10.57 -0.59 4.05
CA ALA A 341 -9.99 -0.21 2.77
C ALA A 341 -8.92 -1.22 2.35
N GLU A 342 -8.03 -1.62 3.27
CA GLU A 342 -6.92 -2.53 3.01
C GLU A 342 -7.41 -3.91 2.53
N SER A 343 -8.49 -4.43 3.13
CA SER A 343 -9.10 -5.70 2.72
C SER A 343 -9.69 -5.66 1.30
N LEU A 344 -10.37 -4.56 0.93
CA LEU A 344 -10.87 -4.37 -0.44
C LEU A 344 -9.73 -4.30 -1.44
N VAL A 345 -8.69 -3.57 -1.08
CA VAL A 345 -7.52 -3.36 -1.92
C VAL A 345 -6.81 -4.68 -2.20
N ALA A 346 -6.62 -5.51 -1.18
CA ALA A 346 -6.09 -6.87 -1.32
C ALA A 346 -6.98 -7.74 -2.22
N ASP A 347 -8.30 -7.68 -2.10
CA ASP A 347 -9.20 -8.46 -2.94
C ASP A 347 -9.19 -7.99 -4.41
N TYR A 348 -9.17 -6.68 -4.67
CA TYR A 348 -9.02 -6.13 -6.03
C TYR A 348 -7.69 -6.53 -6.68
N GLN A 349 -6.61 -6.59 -5.89
CA GLN A 349 -5.29 -7.05 -6.34
C GLN A 349 -5.30 -8.54 -6.67
N GLN A 350 -5.84 -9.37 -5.77
CA GLN A 350 -5.90 -10.80 -5.96
C GLN A 350 -6.79 -11.16 -7.17
N LEU A 351 -7.92 -10.46 -7.35
CA LEU A 351 -8.77 -10.61 -8.51
C LEU A 351 -8.00 -10.33 -9.81
N LEU A 352 -7.23 -9.24 -9.86
CA LEU A 352 -6.43 -8.91 -11.04
C LEU A 352 -5.30 -9.92 -11.28
N LEU A 353 -4.71 -10.47 -10.22
CA LEU A 353 -3.67 -11.50 -10.24
C LEU A 353 -4.17 -12.85 -10.74
N ASP A 354 -5.28 -13.34 -10.20
CA ASP A 354 -5.86 -14.64 -10.54
C ASP A 354 -6.27 -14.66 -12.01
N LEU A 355 -6.82 -13.54 -12.50
CA LEU A 355 -7.12 -13.32 -13.91
C LEU A 355 -5.89 -13.36 -14.81
N ALA A 356 -4.68 -13.40 -14.24
CA ALA A 356 -3.42 -13.22 -14.93
C ALA A 356 -2.37 -14.32 -14.67
N GLN A 357 -2.47 -15.11 -13.59
CA GLN A 357 -1.59 -16.26 -13.34
C GLN A 357 -1.93 -17.50 -14.19
N GLU A 358 -3.17 -17.63 -14.67
CA GLU A 358 -3.54 -18.67 -15.63
C GLU A 358 -2.86 -18.47 -17.02
N ASP A 359 -2.25 -17.31 -17.28
CA ASP A 359 -1.42 -17.06 -18.47
C ASP A 359 -0.08 -17.82 -18.44
N ALA A 360 0.47 -18.11 -17.25
CA ALA A 360 1.80 -18.71 -17.11
C ALA A 360 1.80 -20.25 -17.29
N SER A 361 0.66 -20.89 -17.03
CA SER A 361 0.50 -22.35 -17.10
C SER A 361 0.54 -22.87 -18.55
N GLU A 362 0.06 -22.10 -19.52
CA GLU A 362 0.14 -22.44 -20.96
C GLU A 362 1.51 -22.11 -21.57
N MET A 363 2.23 -21.13 -21.02
CA MET A 363 3.55 -20.71 -21.52
C MET A 363 4.68 -21.70 -21.22
N THR A 364 4.44 -22.68 -20.33
CA THR A 364 5.41 -23.71 -19.92
C THR A 364 5.41 -24.94 -20.85
N ILE A 365 4.38 -25.12 -21.70
CA ILE A 365 4.26 -26.30 -22.58
C ILE A 365 4.96 -26.10 -23.95
N LEU A 366 5.43 -24.88 -24.26
CA LEU A 366 5.86 -24.50 -25.61
C LEU A 366 7.35 -24.13 -25.80
N ARG A 367 8.31 -24.65 -25.01
CA ARG A 367 9.74 -24.61 -25.42
C ARG A 367 10.55 -25.83 -24.98
N PRO A 368 11.11 -26.58 -25.94
CA PRO A 368 12.52 -26.90 -25.86
C PRO A 368 13.29 -26.38 -27.08
N HIS A 369 14.51 -25.91 -26.80
CA HIS A 369 15.63 -25.59 -27.69
C HIS A 369 15.77 -24.17 -28.32
N ASP A 370 16.98 -23.65 -28.05
CA ASP A 370 17.84 -22.72 -28.80
C ASP A 370 17.73 -21.19 -28.60
N GLY A 371 18.72 -20.65 -27.86
CA GLY A 371 19.82 -19.86 -28.43
C GLY A 371 19.58 -18.44 -28.97
N ALA A 372 19.92 -17.45 -28.11
CA ALA A 372 20.43 -16.08 -28.42
C ALA A 372 19.56 -15.01 -29.14
N ASN A 373 19.45 -13.86 -28.45
CA ASN A 373 19.24 -12.46 -28.88
C ASN A 373 18.04 -12.08 -29.77
N SER A 374 17.05 -11.38 -29.20
CA SER A 374 16.69 -9.99 -29.60
C SER A 374 15.55 -9.40 -28.75
N SER A 375 15.64 -8.08 -28.60
CA SER A 375 14.81 -7.09 -27.91
C SER A 375 13.29 -7.06 -28.19
N VAL A 376 12.54 -6.81 -27.10
CA VAL A 376 11.35 -5.95 -26.94
C VAL A 376 10.08 -6.22 -27.75
N CYS A 377 9.01 -6.56 -27.03
CA CYS A 377 7.66 -5.98 -27.12
C CYS A 377 6.91 -6.22 -25.79
N SER A 378 7.12 -5.36 -24.80
CA SER A 378 6.52 -5.45 -23.46
C SER A 378 5.59 -4.26 -23.20
N GLY A 379 4.39 -4.27 -23.81
CA GLY A 379 3.41 -3.19 -23.68
C GLY A 379 2.17 -3.50 -22.84
N SER A 380 1.86 -4.78 -22.60
CA SER A 380 0.65 -5.19 -21.85
C SER A 380 0.89 -6.31 -20.85
N SER A 381 2.13 -6.83 -20.77
CA SER A 381 2.53 -7.89 -19.83
C SER A 381 3.15 -7.34 -18.53
N SER A 382 3.36 -6.03 -18.42
CA SER A 382 4.03 -5.38 -17.29
C SER A 382 3.14 -5.23 -16.05
N THR A 383 1.81 -5.13 -16.22
CA THR A 383 0.90 -5.00 -15.07
C THR A 383 0.76 -6.30 -14.29
N VAL A 384 0.84 -7.46 -14.96
CA VAL A 384 0.63 -8.79 -14.38
C VAL A 384 1.88 -9.38 -13.74
N ALA A 385 3.02 -9.21 -14.42
CA ALA A 385 4.31 -9.65 -13.90
C ALA A 385 4.69 -8.91 -12.60
N ASN A 386 4.12 -7.72 -12.37
CA ASN A 386 4.34 -6.82 -11.23
C ASN A 386 3.51 -7.11 -9.97
N ILE A 387 2.63 -8.12 -9.92
CA ILE A 387 1.69 -8.31 -8.77
C ILE A 387 2.03 -9.55 -7.92
N SER A 388 2.78 -10.54 -8.44
CA SER A 388 3.05 -11.82 -7.78
C SER A 388 4.08 -11.77 -6.62
N GLY A 389 4.54 -10.57 -6.23
CA GLY A 389 5.72 -10.38 -5.36
C GLY A 389 5.63 -9.26 -4.33
N GLY A 390 4.44 -8.90 -3.84
CA GLY A 390 4.21 -8.15 -2.60
C GLY A 390 4.12 -6.62 -2.67
N SER A 391 3.77 -6.01 -1.52
CA SER A 391 3.50 -4.59 -1.18
C SER A 391 3.08 -3.69 -2.34
N VAL A 392 1.75 -3.61 -2.50
CA VAL A 392 1.08 -2.77 -3.47
C VAL A 392 0.86 -1.38 -2.90
N SER A 393 1.03 -0.43 -3.79
CA SER A 393 1.18 0.97 -3.52
C SER A 393 -0.18 1.70 -3.58
N ALA A 394 -0.50 2.78 -2.86
CA ALA A 394 -1.83 3.43 -2.96
C ALA A 394 -2.18 3.93 -4.39
N HIS A 395 -1.18 4.28 -5.22
CA HIS A 395 -1.40 4.59 -6.64
C HIS A 395 -1.63 3.31 -7.46
N ASP A 396 -1.01 2.19 -7.10
CA ASP A 396 -1.29 0.89 -7.71
C ASP A 396 -2.63 0.37 -7.26
N THR A 397 -3.04 0.66 -6.05
CA THR A 397 -4.37 0.39 -5.54
C THR A 397 -5.40 1.12 -6.39
N ASP A 398 -5.23 2.44 -6.61
CA ASP A 398 -6.14 3.18 -7.47
C ASP A 398 -6.04 2.75 -8.93
N GLU A 399 -4.88 2.33 -9.42
CA GLU A 399 -4.71 1.80 -10.77
C GLU A 399 -5.30 0.41 -10.96
N ILE A 400 -5.16 -0.47 -9.99
CA ILE A 400 -5.75 -1.81 -9.96
C ILE A 400 -7.27 -1.68 -9.81
N VAL A 401 -7.75 -0.84 -8.90
CA VAL A 401 -9.17 -0.55 -8.73
C VAL A 401 -9.73 0.10 -10.00
N ARG A 402 -9.03 1.08 -10.60
CA ARG A 402 -9.44 1.71 -11.87
C ARG A 402 -9.40 0.73 -13.03
N GLU A 403 -8.41 -0.15 -13.10
CA GLU A 403 -8.27 -1.15 -14.15
C GLU A 403 -9.37 -2.20 -14.03
N VAL A 404 -9.60 -2.75 -12.83
CA VAL A 404 -10.73 -3.66 -12.58
C VAL A 404 -12.06 -2.96 -12.88
N LYS A 405 -12.26 -1.72 -12.44
CA LYS A 405 -13.45 -0.92 -12.79
C LYS A 405 -13.58 -0.69 -14.28
N ALA A 406 -12.49 -0.36 -14.98
CA ALA A 406 -12.48 -0.15 -16.42
C ALA A 406 -12.77 -1.46 -17.17
N ARG A 407 -12.30 -2.60 -16.66
CA ARG A 407 -12.59 -3.93 -17.20
C ARG A 407 -14.03 -4.36 -16.95
N LEU A 408 -14.59 -4.10 -15.77
CA LEU A 408 -16.02 -4.28 -15.47
C LEU A 408 -16.88 -3.34 -16.34
N PHE A 409 -16.46 -2.09 -16.52
CA PHE A 409 -17.11 -1.10 -17.39
C PHE A 409 -17.10 -1.52 -18.88
N ARG A 410 -16.04 -2.18 -19.35
CA ARG A 410 -15.93 -2.71 -20.71
C ARG A 410 -16.59 -4.09 -20.89
N SER A 411 -17.05 -4.72 -19.81
CA SER A 411 -17.63 -6.07 -19.85
C SER A 411 -18.99 -6.07 -20.56
N GLN A 412 -19.12 -6.91 -21.59
CA GLN A 412 -20.40 -7.21 -22.25
C GLN A 412 -21.19 -8.30 -21.49
N VAL A 413 -20.57 -8.96 -20.52
CA VAL A 413 -21.19 -9.98 -19.66
C VAL A 413 -21.86 -9.29 -18.47
N PRO A 414 -23.15 -9.56 -18.17
CA PRO A 414 -23.78 -9.04 -16.98
C PRO A 414 -23.06 -9.51 -15.72
N TRP A 415 -22.71 -8.57 -14.85
CA TRP A 415 -21.89 -8.84 -13.67
C TRP A 415 -22.57 -8.40 -12.39
N LEU A 416 -22.32 -9.13 -11.31
CA LEU A 416 -22.73 -8.78 -9.95
C LEU A 416 -21.49 -8.60 -9.08
N LEU A 417 -21.35 -7.42 -8.47
CA LEU A 417 -20.27 -7.09 -7.55
C LEU A 417 -20.82 -7.04 -6.12
N VAL A 418 -20.33 -7.94 -5.26
CA VAL A 418 -20.73 -8.03 -3.85
C VAL A 418 -19.68 -7.37 -2.97
N PHE A 419 -20.07 -6.38 -2.16
CA PHE A 419 -19.27 -5.80 -1.08
C PHE A 419 -19.79 -6.33 0.26
N ASP A 420 -19.08 -7.27 0.89
CA ASP A 420 -19.49 -7.90 2.14
C ASP A 420 -18.87 -7.21 3.36
N ASN A 421 -19.60 -7.07 4.47
CA ASN A 421 -19.16 -6.45 5.72
C ASN A 421 -18.76 -4.97 5.62
N LEU A 422 -19.44 -4.18 4.79
CA LEU A 422 -19.16 -2.76 4.68
C LEU A 422 -19.50 -2.02 5.99
N GLU A 423 -18.48 -1.53 6.70
CA GLU A 423 -18.62 -0.72 7.92
C GLU A 423 -18.41 0.78 7.66
N ASP A 424 -17.77 1.17 6.56
CA ASP A 424 -17.57 2.57 6.14
C ASP A 424 -18.09 2.81 4.72
N ARG A 425 -19.20 3.56 4.60
CA ARG A 425 -19.81 3.90 3.30
C ARG A 425 -18.92 4.72 2.39
N ARG A 426 -17.90 5.42 2.92
CA ARG A 426 -16.94 6.19 2.11
C ARG A 426 -16.17 5.29 1.15
N LEU A 427 -15.97 4.01 1.49
CA LEU A 427 -15.30 3.04 0.63
C LEU A 427 -16.07 2.83 -0.68
N LEU A 428 -17.40 2.85 -0.68
CA LEU A 428 -18.16 2.71 -1.93
C LEU A 428 -17.90 3.87 -2.91
N LYS A 429 -17.58 5.08 -2.43
CA LYS A 429 -17.21 6.19 -3.32
C LYS A 429 -15.94 5.86 -4.12
N SER A 430 -14.98 5.22 -3.47
CA SER A 430 -13.64 4.94 -4.03
C SER A 430 -13.57 3.60 -4.76
N PHE A 431 -14.37 2.60 -4.38
CA PHE A 431 -14.27 1.24 -4.90
C PHE A 431 -15.44 0.80 -5.78
N ALA A 432 -16.63 1.42 -5.69
CA ALA A 432 -17.71 1.09 -6.61
C ALA A 432 -17.44 1.70 -8.02
N PRO A 433 -17.72 0.98 -9.12
CA PRO A 433 -17.67 1.55 -10.46
C PRO A 433 -18.75 2.64 -10.62
N ARG A 434 -18.39 3.77 -11.24
CA ARG A 434 -19.30 4.88 -11.59
C ARG A 434 -19.30 5.04 -13.11
N GLY A 435 -20.46 4.96 -13.76
CA GLY A 435 -20.58 5.29 -15.19
C GLY A 435 -21.58 4.43 -15.96
N ALA A 436 -22.28 5.08 -16.91
CA ALA A 436 -23.28 4.52 -17.80
C ALA A 436 -22.63 3.69 -18.93
N GLY A 437 -23.06 2.43 -19.08
CA GLY A 437 -22.62 1.54 -20.17
C GLY A 437 -22.78 0.03 -19.93
N THR A 438 -23.06 -0.42 -18.70
CA THR A 438 -23.03 -1.85 -18.35
C THR A 438 -24.32 -2.38 -17.71
N ARG A 439 -24.69 -3.63 -18.03
CA ARG A 439 -25.65 -4.46 -17.29
C ARG A 439 -25.02 -5.00 -15.99
N GLY A 440 -24.68 -4.11 -15.06
CA GLY A 440 -23.93 -4.43 -13.84
C GLY A 440 -24.71 -4.06 -12.58
N HIS A 441 -24.70 -4.95 -11.58
CA HIS A 441 -25.38 -4.73 -10.31
C HIS A 441 -24.40 -4.73 -9.14
N ILE A 442 -24.67 -3.88 -8.14
CA ILE A 442 -23.89 -3.82 -6.89
C ILE A 442 -24.78 -4.25 -5.73
N LEU A 443 -24.30 -5.22 -4.97
CA LEU A 443 -24.96 -5.72 -3.76
C LEU A 443 -24.03 -5.54 -2.56
N VAL A 444 -24.54 -4.92 -1.50
CA VAL A 444 -23.73 -4.58 -0.32
C VAL A 444 -24.31 -5.26 0.91
N THR A 445 -23.49 -5.80 1.82
CA THR A 445 -23.94 -6.17 3.18
C THR A 445 -23.36 -5.20 4.21
N THR A 446 -24.20 -4.71 5.12
CA THR A 446 -23.75 -3.74 6.15
C THR A 446 -24.51 -3.90 7.47
N ARG A 447 -23.92 -3.40 8.56
CA ARG A 447 -24.57 -3.26 9.88
C ARG A 447 -25.12 -1.85 10.12
N LEU A 448 -24.77 -0.88 9.28
CA LEU A 448 -25.22 0.50 9.41
C LEU A 448 -26.72 0.58 9.10
N PHE A 449 -27.52 0.95 10.10
CA PHE A 449 -28.93 1.28 9.94
C PHE A 449 -29.08 2.80 9.83
N GLU A 450 -29.80 3.27 8.80
CA GLU A 450 -30.35 4.63 8.81
C GLU A 450 -31.83 4.54 9.17
N ALA A 451 -32.21 5.18 10.27
CA ALA A 451 -33.59 5.56 10.50
C ALA A 451 -33.90 6.71 9.54
N GLY A 452 -34.53 6.40 8.40
CA GLY A 452 -35.10 7.44 7.55
C GLY A 452 -36.30 8.05 8.26
N ASP A 453 -36.25 9.35 8.55
CA ASP A 453 -37.40 10.13 8.96
C ASP A 453 -38.48 10.05 7.87
N GLY A 454 -39.52 9.23 8.10
CA GLY A 454 -40.92 9.46 7.74
C GLY A 454 -41.34 9.92 6.33
N GLN A 455 -40.48 10.00 5.33
CA GLN A 455 -40.83 10.46 3.98
C GLN A 455 -40.11 9.64 2.89
N GLY A 456 -40.88 8.73 2.26
CA GLY A 456 -40.68 8.26 0.89
C GLY A 456 -39.60 7.18 0.66
N ASP A 457 -40.08 5.99 0.26
CA ASP A 457 -39.34 4.84 -0.28
C ASP A 457 -38.50 5.19 -1.53
N ALA A 458 -37.39 5.91 -1.36
CA ALA A 458 -36.40 6.15 -2.42
C ALA A 458 -34.98 5.65 -2.06
N SER A 459 -34.84 4.92 -0.95
CA SER A 459 -33.57 4.33 -0.52
C SER A 459 -33.51 2.85 -0.92
N GLY A 460 -32.54 2.46 -1.74
CA GLY A 460 -32.30 1.09 -2.20
C GLY A 460 -31.89 0.08 -1.11
N ASN A 461 -32.30 0.28 0.15
CA ASN A 461 -31.85 -0.49 1.31
C ASN A 461 -32.88 -1.56 1.72
N LEU A 462 -32.48 -2.83 1.71
CA LEU A 462 -33.24 -3.97 2.20
C LEU A 462 -32.87 -4.23 3.66
N SER A 463 -33.82 -3.98 4.56
CA SER A 463 -33.65 -4.34 5.97
C SER A 463 -33.90 -5.84 6.16
N LEU A 464 -32.87 -6.56 6.62
CA LEU A 464 -32.94 -7.98 6.92
C LEU A 464 -33.11 -8.18 8.43
N GLY A 465 -34.33 -8.52 8.86
CA GLY A 465 -34.67 -8.89 10.23
C GLY A 465 -34.42 -10.38 10.52
N CYS A 466 -34.73 -10.87 11.72
CA CYS A 466 -34.67 -12.30 12.08
C CYS A 466 -35.59 -13.18 11.20
N PHE A 467 -35.50 -14.50 11.31
CA PHE A 467 -36.39 -15.41 10.59
C PHE A 467 -37.83 -15.32 11.11
N SER A 468 -38.78 -15.67 10.23
CA SER A 468 -40.14 -16.00 10.65
C SER A 468 -40.17 -17.32 11.43
N PRO A 469 -41.24 -17.59 12.20
CA PRO A 469 -41.39 -18.85 12.93
C PRO A 469 -41.31 -20.09 12.02
N CYS A 470 -41.90 -20.03 10.83
CA CYS A 470 -41.87 -21.12 9.85
C CYS A 470 -40.45 -21.39 9.34
N GLU A 471 -39.71 -20.34 8.97
CA GLU A 471 -38.34 -20.47 8.47
C GLU A 471 -37.37 -20.97 9.54
N SER A 472 -37.60 -20.56 10.80
CA SER A 472 -36.80 -21.02 11.93
C SER A 472 -36.94 -22.53 12.15
N LEU A 473 -38.18 -23.03 12.10
CA LEU A 473 -38.48 -24.45 12.21
C LEU A 473 -37.90 -25.23 11.03
N GLU A 474 -38.07 -24.71 9.82
CA GLU A 474 -37.56 -25.33 8.61
C GLU A 474 -36.02 -25.43 8.64
N LEU A 475 -35.31 -24.39 9.11
CA LEU A 475 -33.85 -24.41 9.24
C LEU A 475 -33.46 -25.51 10.23
N LEU A 476 -34.13 -25.56 11.38
CA LEU A 476 -33.84 -26.55 12.41
C LEU A 476 -34.09 -27.97 11.91
N GLN A 477 -35.20 -28.21 11.20
CA GLN A 477 -35.51 -29.50 10.56
C GLN A 477 -34.45 -29.94 9.55
N ARG A 478 -34.03 -29.03 8.66
CA ARG A 478 -32.99 -29.34 7.66
C ARG A 478 -31.63 -29.57 8.29
N ALA A 479 -31.27 -28.75 9.26
CA ALA A 479 -29.94 -28.79 9.87
C ALA A 479 -29.78 -29.93 10.88
N THR A 480 -30.87 -30.46 11.47
CA THR A 480 -30.81 -31.56 12.45
C THR A 480 -31.28 -32.91 11.90
N GLY A 481 -31.96 -32.92 10.75
CA GLY A 481 -32.57 -34.11 10.16
C GLY A 481 -33.97 -34.38 10.71
N SER A 482 -34.86 -34.96 9.89
CA SER A 482 -36.28 -35.18 10.22
C SER A 482 -36.48 -35.97 11.53
N ARG A 483 -35.60 -36.94 11.79
CA ARG A 483 -35.63 -37.81 12.97
C ARG A 483 -35.55 -37.04 14.30
N ASN A 484 -34.84 -35.92 14.35
CA ASN A 484 -34.63 -35.16 15.59
C ASN A 484 -35.82 -34.24 15.94
N ILE A 485 -36.80 -34.15 15.03
CA ILE A 485 -38.01 -33.32 15.15
C ILE A 485 -39.29 -34.17 14.99
N GLU A 486 -39.17 -35.48 14.81
CA GLU A 486 -40.29 -36.42 14.73
C GLU A 486 -40.99 -36.59 16.09
N GLY A 487 -42.33 -36.67 16.08
CA GLY A 487 -43.17 -36.75 17.26
C GLY A 487 -43.73 -35.41 17.73
N GLU A 488 -44.95 -35.42 18.27
CA GLU A 488 -45.71 -34.22 18.66
C GLU A 488 -44.94 -33.36 19.69
N GLU A 489 -44.34 -34.00 20.69
CA GLU A 489 -43.53 -33.32 21.72
C GLU A 489 -42.30 -32.62 21.14
N ASN A 490 -41.58 -33.26 20.21
CA ASN A 490 -40.39 -32.66 19.57
C ASN A 490 -40.75 -31.50 18.66
N GLN A 491 -41.91 -31.54 17.99
CA GLN A 491 -42.41 -30.43 17.19
C GLN A 491 -42.77 -29.21 18.05
N ILE A 492 -43.38 -29.44 19.22
CA ILE A 492 -43.65 -28.38 20.20
C ILE A 492 -42.33 -27.81 20.72
N ALA A 493 -41.37 -28.66 21.09
CA ALA A 493 -40.07 -28.22 21.55
C ALA A 493 -39.29 -27.43 20.50
N ALA A 494 -39.32 -27.85 19.23
CA ALA A 494 -38.69 -27.13 18.13
C ALA A 494 -39.24 -25.70 17.98
N LYS A 495 -40.56 -25.52 18.14
CA LYS A 495 -41.20 -24.18 18.11
C LYS A 495 -40.68 -23.31 19.25
N GLU A 496 -40.62 -23.85 20.46
CA GLU A 496 -40.12 -23.13 21.63
C GLU A 496 -38.64 -22.77 21.50
N VAL A 497 -37.80 -23.69 21.00
CA VAL A 497 -36.37 -23.41 20.71
C VAL A 497 -36.23 -22.24 19.75
N CYS A 498 -37.05 -22.19 18.70
CA CYS A 498 -37.01 -21.09 17.73
C CYS A 498 -37.34 -19.73 18.37
N ILE A 499 -38.39 -19.70 19.20
CA ILE A 499 -38.82 -18.50 19.94
C ILE A 499 -37.70 -18.05 20.90
N ARG A 500 -37.17 -18.98 21.69
CA ARG A 500 -36.12 -18.71 22.68
C ARG A 500 -34.83 -18.21 22.05
N LEU A 501 -34.50 -18.69 20.86
CA LEU A 501 -33.31 -18.25 20.14
C LEU A 501 -33.50 -16.92 19.41
N GLY A 502 -34.67 -16.27 19.56
CA GLY A 502 -35.00 -14.99 18.95
C GLY A 502 -35.09 -15.06 17.43
N HIS A 503 -35.38 -16.26 16.90
CA HIS A 503 -35.40 -16.56 15.47
C HIS A 503 -34.13 -16.14 14.72
N LEU A 504 -32.98 -16.06 15.41
CA LEU A 504 -31.72 -15.63 14.83
C LEU A 504 -31.03 -16.80 14.10
N PRO A 505 -30.73 -16.69 12.78
CA PRO A 505 -30.17 -17.80 12.01
C PRO A 505 -28.83 -18.32 12.56
N LEU A 506 -27.94 -17.44 13.02
CA LEU A 506 -26.67 -17.86 13.64
C LEU A 506 -26.91 -18.68 14.92
N ALA A 507 -27.82 -18.24 15.80
CA ALA A 507 -28.14 -18.96 17.04
C ALA A 507 -28.74 -20.35 16.76
N LEU A 508 -29.64 -20.41 15.77
CA LEU A 508 -30.29 -21.64 15.33
C LEU A 508 -29.30 -22.60 14.68
N SER A 509 -28.35 -22.10 13.87
CA SER A 509 -27.31 -22.93 13.24
C SER A 509 -26.36 -23.51 14.28
N THR A 510 -25.96 -22.71 15.28
CA THR A 510 -25.16 -23.20 16.42
C THR A 510 -25.93 -24.25 17.22
N ALA A 511 -27.22 -24.05 17.46
CA ALA A 511 -28.08 -25.01 18.15
C ALA A 511 -28.20 -26.33 17.37
N ALA A 512 -28.41 -26.25 16.05
CA ALA A 512 -28.51 -27.42 15.19
C ALA A 512 -27.18 -28.19 15.09
N ALA A 513 -26.05 -27.48 14.98
CA ALA A 513 -24.72 -28.09 15.00
C ALA A 513 -24.47 -28.85 16.31
N TYR A 514 -24.88 -28.27 17.45
CA TYR A 514 -24.86 -28.97 18.74
C TYR A 514 -25.75 -30.22 18.73
N MET A 515 -27.00 -30.11 18.25
CA MET A 515 -27.96 -31.22 18.21
C MET A 515 -27.43 -32.39 17.38
N LEU A 516 -26.86 -32.12 16.20
CA LEU A 516 -26.22 -33.15 15.37
C LEU A 516 -25.00 -33.76 16.05
N ARG A 517 -24.11 -32.92 16.59
CA ARG A 517 -22.83 -33.37 17.14
C ARG A 517 -23.01 -34.21 18.40
N CYS A 518 -24.01 -33.88 19.22
CA CYS A 518 -24.33 -34.56 20.46
C CYS A 518 -25.44 -35.62 20.32
N ASP A 519 -25.97 -35.83 19.11
CA ASP A 519 -27.08 -36.75 18.81
C ASP A 519 -28.29 -36.56 19.74
N VAL A 520 -28.75 -35.31 19.87
CA VAL A 520 -29.92 -34.96 20.71
C VAL A 520 -31.09 -34.43 19.86
N ASN A 521 -32.31 -34.80 20.27
CA ASN A 521 -33.54 -34.29 19.66
C ASN A 521 -33.91 -32.89 20.20
N CYS A 522 -34.91 -32.25 19.58
CA CYS A 522 -35.32 -30.89 19.95
C CYS A 522 -35.81 -30.78 21.39
N MET A 523 -36.55 -31.77 21.91
CA MET A 523 -37.02 -31.77 23.30
C MET A 523 -35.85 -31.79 24.28
N GLU A 524 -34.90 -32.70 24.07
CA GLU A 524 -33.74 -32.83 24.94
C GLU A 524 -32.83 -31.60 24.88
N TYR A 525 -32.65 -31.02 23.68
CA TYR A 525 -31.95 -29.75 23.55
C TYR A 525 -32.66 -28.64 24.32
N LEU A 526 -33.98 -28.51 24.22
CA LEU A 526 -34.75 -27.48 24.92
C LEU A 526 -34.62 -27.63 26.45
N GLN A 527 -34.68 -28.85 26.97
CA GLN A 527 -34.45 -29.13 28.40
C GLN A 527 -33.04 -28.69 28.83
N ARG A 528 -32.02 -29.04 28.05
CA ARG A 528 -30.63 -28.60 28.30
C ARG A 528 -30.48 -27.08 28.18
N TYR A 529 -31.17 -26.47 27.22
CA TYR A 529 -31.20 -25.02 27.01
C TYR A 529 -31.77 -24.31 28.24
N HIS A 530 -32.90 -24.75 28.79
CA HIS A 530 -33.46 -24.16 30.02
C HIS A 530 -32.54 -24.27 31.23
N LEU A 531 -31.83 -25.39 31.38
CA LEU A 531 -30.80 -25.54 32.40
C LEU A 531 -29.64 -24.56 32.17
N SER A 532 -29.28 -24.34 30.90
CA SER A 532 -28.18 -23.44 30.52
C SER A 532 -28.55 -21.96 30.53
N GLU A 533 -29.80 -21.56 30.31
CA GLU A 533 -30.27 -20.17 30.27
C GLU A 533 -29.99 -19.46 31.61
N ARG A 534 -30.13 -20.20 32.73
CA ARG A 534 -29.77 -19.76 34.08
C ARG A 534 -28.25 -19.53 34.25
N ASN A 535 -27.43 -20.29 33.52
CA ASN A 535 -25.97 -20.17 33.53
C ASN A 535 -25.46 -19.17 32.47
N GLY A 536 -26.13 -19.03 31.33
CA GLY A 536 -25.74 -18.17 30.19
C GLY A 536 -25.83 -16.68 30.51
N GLN A 537 -26.68 -16.29 31.47
CA GLN A 537 -26.68 -14.94 32.04
C GLN A 537 -25.32 -14.56 32.63
N SER A 538 -24.51 -15.51 33.10
CA SER A 538 -23.16 -15.23 33.60
C SER A 538 -22.17 -14.79 32.52
N LEU A 539 -22.31 -15.28 31.27
CA LEU A 539 -21.50 -14.85 30.13
C LEU A 539 -21.76 -13.38 29.75
N LEU A 540 -22.90 -12.83 30.16
CA LEU A 540 -23.35 -11.46 29.87
C LEU A 540 -23.23 -10.50 31.07
N ARG A 541 -22.86 -11.00 32.25
CA ARG A 541 -22.74 -10.22 33.49
C ARG A 541 -21.63 -9.16 33.46
N HIS A 542 -20.81 -9.11 32.41
CA HIS A 542 -19.73 -8.14 32.26
C HIS A 542 -20.05 -7.08 31.20
N GLY A 543 -21.22 -6.43 31.33
CA GLY A 543 -21.48 -5.00 31.08
C GLY A 543 -21.11 -4.32 29.74
N LYS A 544 -20.48 -4.98 28.77
CA LYS A 544 -19.99 -4.35 27.51
C LYS A 544 -20.62 -4.92 26.23
N LEU A 545 -21.54 -5.86 26.35
CA LEU A 545 -22.24 -6.51 25.23
C LEU A 545 -23.73 -6.08 25.23
N GLN A 546 -24.01 -4.79 25.03
CA GLN A 546 -25.40 -4.30 24.96
C GLN A 546 -26.14 -4.75 23.68
N ASP A 547 -25.40 -5.11 22.63
CA ASP A 547 -25.95 -5.50 21.32
C ASP A 547 -26.05 -7.02 21.09
N TYR A 548 -25.76 -7.85 22.10
CA TYR A 548 -25.69 -9.30 21.94
C TYR A 548 -26.98 -10.00 22.42
N PRO A 549 -27.70 -10.73 21.55
CA PRO A 549 -28.90 -11.45 21.96
C PRO A 549 -28.55 -12.55 22.99
N LEU A 550 -29.22 -12.52 24.15
CA LEU A 550 -29.16 -13.55 25.22
C LEU A 550 -29.25 -14.99 24.70
N SER A 551 -29.95 -15.17 23.59
CA SER A 551 -30.11 -16.44 22.88
C SER A 551 -28.81 -17.04 22.35
N VAL A 552 -27.93 -16.23 21.75
CA VAL A 552 -26.67 -16.73 21.19
C VAL A 552 -25.71 -17.14 22.31
N ALA A 553 -25.67 -16.36 23.39
CA ALA A 553 -24.83 -16.64 24.56
C ALA A 553 -25.20 -17.99 25.19
N SER A 554 -26.50 -18.27 25.30
CA SER A 554 -27.01 -19.50 25.90
C SER A 554 -26.73 -20.73 25.03
N SER A 555 -26.92 -20.63 23.71
CA SER A 555 -26.58 -21.70 22.76
C SER A 555 -25.07 -21.96 22.69
N LEU A 556 -24.25 -20.90 22.75
CA LEU A 556 -22.80 -21.01 22.83
C LEU A 556 -22.36 -21.69 24.14
N SER A 557 -22.96 -21.35 25.28
CA SER A 557 -22.69 -21.97 26.57
C SER A 557 -22.85 -23.49 26.53
N LEU A 558 -23.93 -23.99 25.91
CA LEU A 558 -24.15 -25.42 25.71
C LEU A 558 -23.00 -26.07 24.91
N SER A 559 -22.62 -25.44 23.79
CA SER A 559 -21.53 -25.92 22.94
C SER A 559 -20.21 -25.96 23.69
N LEU A 560 -19.89 -24.92 24.48
CA LEU A 560 -18.69 -24.89 25.31
C LEU A 560 -18.66 -26.03 26.35
N VAL A 561 -19.80 -26.33 26.99
CA VAL A 561 -19.90 -27.45 27.94
C VAL A 561 -19.71 -28.80 27.24
N ALA A 562 -20.28 -28.98 26.04
CA ALA A 562 -20.09 -30.22 25.27
C ALA A 562 -18.65 -30.38 24.78
N ILE A 563 -18.05 -29.32 24.22
CA ILE A 563 -16.65 -29.33 23.78
C ILE A 563 -15.75 -29.68 24.97
N LYS A 564 -15.97 -29.07 26.14
CA LYS A 564 -15.17 -29.36 27.34
C LYS A 564 -15.27 -30.82 27.81
N LYS A 565 -16.44 -31.46 27.64
CA LYS A 565 -16.64 -32.89 27.95
C LYS A 565 -15.92 -33.81 26.96
N GLU A 566 -15.92 -33.43 25.68
CA GLU A 566 -15.31 -34.23 24.60
C GLU A 566 -13.79 -34.08 24.58
N SER A 567 -13.30 -32.84 24.63
CA SER A 567 -11.89 -32.49 24.61
C SER A 567 -11.65 -31.21 25.39
N THR A 568 -11.04 -31.35 26.56
CA THR A 568 -10.56 -30.21 27.35
C THR A 568 -9.57 -29.37 26.54
N VAL A 569 -8.76 -30.00 25.68
CA VAL A 569 -7.79 -29.33 24.81
C VAL A 569 -8.50 -28.41 23.79
N ALA A 570 -9.57 -28.87 23.15
CA ALA A 570 -10.33 -28.08 22.18
C ALA A 570 -11.08 -26.91 22.84
N HIS A 571 -11.64 -27.13 24.03
CA HIS A 571 -12.26 -26.06 24.82
C HIS A 571 -11.23 -24.99 25.19
N ASP A 572 -10.08 -25.43 25.68
CA ASP A 572 -9.04 -24.56 26.18
C ASP A 572 -8.38 -23.72 25.09
N ILE A 573 -8.10 -24.33 23.93
CA ILE A 573 -7.48 -23.61 22.81
C ILE A 573 -8.43 -22.57 22.21
N LEU A 574 -9.75 -22.81 22.25
CA LEU A 574 -10.76 -21.84 21.82
C LEU A 574 -10.70 -20.53 22.63
N HIS A 575 -10.46 -20.63 23.93
CA HIS A 575 -10.27 -19.47 24.83
C HIS A 575 -8.92 -18.76 24.64
N VAL A 576 -7.96 -19.39 23.96
CA VAL A 576 -6.69 -18.76 23.56
C VAL A 576 -6.84 -18.07 22.19
N LEU A 577 -7.44 -18.75 21.22
CA LEU A 577 -7.64 -18.25 19.85
C LEU A 577 -8.39 -16.92 19.80
N CYS A 578 -9.25 -16.64 20.78
CA CYS A 578 -9.99 -15.39 20.82
C CYS A 578 -9.11 -14.15 21.00
N PHE A 579 -7.82 -14.25 21.33
CA PHE A 579 -6.90 -13.10 21.41
C PHE A 579 -6.08 -12.85 20.14
N LEU A 580 -6.25 -13.68 19.11
CA LEU A 580 -5.55 -13.54 17.84
C LEU A 580 -6.38 -12.71 16.85
N GLY A 581 -5.74 -12.26 15.76
CA GLY A 581 -6.46 -11.77 14.58
C GLY A 581 -7.51 -12.79 14.09
N PRO A 582 -8.69 -12.33 13.61
CA PRO A 582 -9.84 -13.20 13.30
C PRO A 582 -9.60 -14.12 12.09
N ASP A 583 -8.68 -13.74 11.20
CA ASP A 583 -8.37 -14.44 9.97
C ASP A 583 -6.96 -15.05 10.01
N LEU A 584 -6.64 -15.87 8.99
CA LEU A 584 -5.31 -16.50 8.80
C LEU A 584 -4.88 -17.46 9.92
N ILE A 585 -5.83 -18.00 10.69
CA ILE A 585 -5.51 -19.00 11.73
C ILE A 585 -5.09 -20.31 11.04
N THR A 586 -3.80 -20.64 11.11
CA THR A 586 -3.25 -21.86 10.50
C THR A 586 -3.19 -23.03 11.48
N LYS A 587 -3.19 -24.26 10.95
CA LYS A 587 -2.91 -25.46 11.77
C LYS A 587 -1.53 -25.40 12.45
N LYS A 588 -0.52 -24.80 11.80
CA LYS A 588 0.82 -24.59 12.39
C LYS A 588 0.72 -23.70 13.63
N LEU A 589 0.02 -22.58 13.53
CA LEU A 589 -0.22 -21.66 14.65
C LEU A 589 -0.95 -22.36 15.81
N LEU A 590 -2.00 -23.13 15.50
CA LEU A 590 -2.74 -23.90 16.52
C LEU A 590 -1.82 -24.87 17.28
N ARG A 591 -0.92 -25.56 16.58
CA ARG A 591 0.05 -26.48 17.18
C ARG A 591 1.04 -25.76 18.09
N CYS A 592 1.58 -24.61 17.66
CA CYS A 592 2.49 -23.81 18.48
C CYS A 592 1.81 -23.31 19.77
N LEU A 593 0.54 -22.91 19.69
CA LEU A 593 -0.23 -22.47 20.87
C LEU A 593 -0.48 -23.63 21.85
N LEU A 594 -0.80 -24.81 21.33
CA LEU A 594 -1.02 -26.01 22.13
C LEU A 594 0.26 -26.46 22.85
N GLN A 595 1.38 -26.53 22.14
CA GLN A 595 2.68 -26.86 22.72
C GLN A 595 3.05 -25.87 23.84
N THR A 596 2.94 -24.56 23.58
CA THR A 596 3.22 -23.53 24.58
C THR A 596 2.33 -23.67 25.82
N ARG A 597 1.05 -23.99 25.63
CA ARG A 597 0.12 -24.25 26.73
C ARG A 597 0.54 -25.44 27.57
N ILE A 598 0.89 -26.57 26.93
CA ILE A 598 1.31 -27.80 27.63
C ILE A 598 2.55 -27.51 28.48
N GLU A 599 3.54 -26.81 27.92
CA GLU A 599 4.76 -26.44 28.66
C GLU A 599 4.49 -25.54 29.88
N GLN A 600 3.58 -24.57 29.76
CA GLN A 600 3.19 -23.72 30.89
C GLN A 600 2.45 -24.51 31.97
N GLN A 601 1.60 -25.47 31.60
CA GLN A 601 0.91 -26.34 32.56
C GLN A 601 1.89 -27.26 33.32
N VAL A 602 2.92 -27.78 32.63
CA VAL A 602 3.98 -28.59 33.25
C VAL A 602 4.86 -27.74 34.18
N SER A 603 5.25 -26.54 33.75
CA SER A 603 6.04 -25.61 34.57
C SER A 603 5.29 -25.14 35.83
N GLY A 604 3.97 -24.96 35.74
CA GLY A 604 3.11 -24.66 36.90
C GLY A 604 2.97 -25.82 37.90
N ARG A 605 3.09 -27.09 37.46
CA ARG A 605 3.09 -28.25 38.36
C ARG A 605 4.44 -28.51 39.03
N SER A 606 5.55 -28.22 38.34
CA SER A 606 6.92 -28.36 38.87
C SER A 606 7.19 -27.37 40.02
N THR A 607 6.72 -26.12 39.90
CA THR A 607 6.90 -25.08 40.94
C THR A 607 6.18 -25.40 42.25
N VAL A 608 5.02 -26.07 42.21
CA VAL A 608 4.29 -26.54 43.41
C VAL A 608 5.02 -27.70 44.09
N HIS A 609 5.60 -28.64 43.32
CA HIS A 609 6.43 -29.71 43.87
C HIS A 609 7.73 -29.18 44.47
N HIS A 610 8.38 -28.20 43.84
CA HIS A 610 9.59 -27.56 44.36
C HIS A 610 9.33 -26.73 45.63
N THR A 611 8.18 -26.05 45.77
CA THR A 611 7.85 -25.30 47.00
C THR A 611 7.46 -26.20 48.18
N LEU A 612 6.81 -27.34 47.93
CA LEU A 612 6.52 -28.34 48.98
C LEU A 612 7.78 -29.08 49.43
N ILE A 613 8.67 -29.42 48.50
CA ILE A 613 9.98 -30.03 48.82
C ILE A 613 10.88 -28.98 49.51
N SER A 614 10.90 -27.71 49.08
CA SER A 614 11.74 -26.68 49.72
C SER A 614 11.31 -26.34 51.15
N LYS A 615 10.02 -26.43 51.48
CA LYS A 615 9.55 -26.21 52.86
C LYS A 615 9.94 -27.37 53.77
N SER A 616 9.88 -28.61 53.28
CA SER A 616 10.32 -29.81 54.02
C SER A 616 11.85 -29.87 54.20
N THR A 617 12.62 -29.55 53.16
CA THR A 617 14.09 -29.55 53.22
C THR A 617 14.64 -28.41 54.05
N LYS A 618 14.00 -27.23 54.10
CA LYS A 618 14.42 -26.11 54.98
C LYS A 618 14.27 -26.46 56.48
N THR A 619 13.22 -27.18 56.87
CA THR A 619 13.04 -27.66 58.27
C THR A 619 14.03 -28.76 58.67
N LEU A 620 14.35 -29.69 57.76
CA LEU A 620 15.33 -30.75 58.01
C LEU A 620 16.78 -30.23 58.02
N SER A 621 17.09 -29.20 57.22
CA SER A 621 18.44 -28.61 57.13
C SER A 621 18.79 -27.73 58.34
N LEU A 622 17.80 -27.02 58.90
CA LEU A 622 17.97 -26.23 60.14
C LEU A 622 18.25 -27.12 61.36
N ALA A 623 17.63 -28.30 61.43
CA ALA A 623 17.88 -29.28 62.49
C ALA A 623 19.28 -29.91 62.37
N PHE A 624 19.75 -30.18 61.15
CA PHE A 624 21.07 -30.77 60.90
C PHE A 624 22.22 -29.77 61.18
N GLY A 625 22.05 -28.50 60.82
CA GLY A 625 23.03 -27.45 61.10
C GLY A 625 23.23 -27.15 62.60
N PHE A 626 22.17 -27.29 63.40
CA PHE A 626 22.24 -27.08 64.86
C PHE A 626 22.99 -28.21 65.57
N LEU A 627 22.80 -29.47 65.13
CA LEU A 627 23.51 -30.63 65.68
C LEU A 627 25.01 -30.62 65.38
N THR A 628 25.41 -30.17 64.19
CA THR A 628 26.83 -30.06 63.83
C THR A 628 27.55 -28.95 64.61
N LEU A 629 26.89 -27.80 64.84
CA LEU A 629 27.48 -26.68 65.58
C LEU A 629 27.76 -27.03 67.06
N VAL A 630 26.83 -27.75 67.70
CA VAL A 630 26.97 -28.20 69.10
C VAL A 630 28.11 -29.23 69.25
N SER A 631 28.29 -30.12 68.27
CA SER A 631 29.38 -31.11 68.26
C SER A 631 30.77 -30.47 68.11
N THR A 632 30.88 -29.38 67.35
CA THR A 632 32.15 -28.67 67.14
C THR A 632 32.56 -27.83 68.35
N ILE A 633 31.61 -27.26 69.10
CA ILE A 633 31.90 -26.46 70.31
C ILE A 633 32.38 -27.37 71.46
N ALA A 634 31.83 -28.59 71.57
CA ALA A 634 32.26 -29.57 72.59
C ALA A 634 33.72 -30.07 72.41
N LEU A 635 34.24 -30.06 71.18
CA LEU A 635 35.60 -30.55 70.87
C LEU A 635 36.71 -29.50 71.09
N VAL A 636 36.35 -28.21 71.16
CA VAL A 636 37.30 -27.09 71.34
C VAL A 636 37.61 -26.81 72.82
N ALA A 637 36.77 -27.27 73.75
CA ALA A 637 36.88 -26.94 75.17
C ALA A 637 37.83 -27.86 76.00
N GLY A 638 38.53 -28.83 75.38
CA GLY A 638 39.47 -29.72 76.06
C GLY A 638 40.94 -29.54 75.62
N PRO A 639 41.96 -29.86 76.45
CA PRO A 639 43.37 -29.64 76.10
C PRO A 639 43.86 -30.73 75.11
N LEU A 640 44.27 -30.32 73.91
CA LEU A 640 44.64 -31.21 72.79
C LEU A 640 46.16 -31.44 72.74
N ASN A 641 46.60 -32.69 72.87
CA ASN A 641 48.02 -33.07 73.08
C ASN A 641 48.64 -33.95 71.98
N SER A 642 48.13 -33.95 70.75
CA SER A 642 48.85 -34.58 69.62
C SER A 642 48.58 -33.96 68.25
N THR A 643 49.55 -34.08 67.34
CA THR A 643 49.52 -33.60 65.95
C THR A 643 48.43 -34.25 65.08
N LYS A 644 47.92 -35.43 65.45
CA LYS A 644 46.79 -36.08 64.77
C LYS A 644 45.42 -35.49 65.16
N GLN A 645 45.30 -34.83 66.32
CA GLN A 645 44.07 -34.16 66.73
C GLN A 645 43.90 -32.77 66.07
N LYS A 646 45.00 -32.06 65.82
CA LYS A 646 44.95 -30.75 65.13
C LYS A 646 44.48 -30.86 63.67
N SER A 647 44.84 -31.95 62.99
CA SER A 647 44.40 -32.22 61.61
C SER A 647 42.92 -32.63 61.55
N ALA A 648 42.41 -33.37 62.54
CA ALA A 648 41.00 -33.72 62.63
C ALA A 648 40.10 -32.50 62.91
N VAL A 649 40.53 -31.57 63.77
CA VAL A 649 39.77 -30.33 64.05
C VAL A 649 39.75 -29.40 62.83
N VAL A 650 40.84 -29.30 62.07
CA VAL A 650 40.89 -28.51 60.82
C VAL A 650 40.02 -29.12 59.72
N ALA A 651 39.95 -30.45 59.63
CA ALA A 651 39.06 -31.12 58.68
C ALA A 651 37.57 -30.92 59.02
N LEU A 652 37.22 -30.97 60.31
CA LEU A 652 35.84 -30.76 60.78
C LEU A 652 35.38 -29.30 60.67
N THR A 653 36.27 -28.32 60.88
CA THR A 653 35.95 -26.90 60.65
C THR A 653 35.88 -26.54 59.16
N ALA A 654 36.66 -27.20 58.30
CA ALA A 654 36.55 -27.04 56.85
C ALA A 654 35.24 -27.62 56.28
N LEU A 655 34.78 -28.76 56.80
CA LEU A 655 33.52 -29.39 56.39
C LEU A 655 32.28 -28.60 56.84
N SER A 656 32.32 -27.96 58.01
CA SER A 656 31.24 -27.08 58.45
C SER A 656 31.23 -25.74 57.70
N ALA A 657 32.39 -25.16 57.40
CA ALA A 657 32.50 -23.94 56.58
C ALA A 657 32.06 -24.17 55.13
N GLY A 658 32.38 -25.32 54.53
CA GLY A 658 31.94 -25.69 53.18
C GLY A 658 30.42 -25.87 53.09
N SER A 659 29.80 -26.44 54.13
CA SER A 659 28.33 -26.61 54.19
C SER A 659 27.60 -25.28 54.42
N PHE A 660 28.20 -24.35 55.18
CA PHE A 660 27.67 -23.01 55.41
C PHE A 660 27.79 -22.10 54.16
N LEU A 661 28.88 -22.22 53.40
CA LEU A 661 29.08 -21.53 52.13
C LEU A 661 28.17 -22.06 51.01
N ALA A 662 27.91 -23.37 50.96
CA ALA A 662 26.94 -23.97 50.05
C ALA A 662 25.49 -23.53 50.35
N PHE A 663 25.17 -23.26 51.62
CA PHE A 663 23.85 -22.75 52.02
C PHE A 663 23.64 -21.28 51.60
N PHE A 664 24.69 -20.46 51.59
CA PHE A 664 24.61 -19.06 51.12
C PHE A 664 24.71 -18.93 49.60
N SER A 665 25.43 -19.81 48.90
CA SER A 665 25.43 -19.82 47.43
C SER A 665 24.10 -20.32 46.85
N GLY A 666 23.35 -21.15 47.58
CA GLY A 666 22.02 -21.62 47.18
C GLY A 666 20.86 -20.67 47.50
N VAL A 667 21.07 -19.63 48.31
CA VAL A 667 20.01 -18.66 48.69
C VAL A 667 20.10 -17.34 47.87
N ASN A 668 21.23 -17.06 47.23
CA ASN A 668 21.42 -15.85 46.43
C ASN A 668 21.12 -15.99 44.93
N ASN A 669 20.65 -17.14 44.45
CA ASN A 669 20.35 -17.34 43.02
C ASN A 669 18.89 -17.04 42.62
N ASP A 670 18.03 -16.60 43.54
CA ASP A 670 16.67 -16.14 43.20
C ASP A 670 16.56 -14.60 43.07
N ILE A 671 17.65 -13.85 43.27
CA ILE A 671 17.68 -12.40 43.03
C ILE A 671 19.07 -12.03 42.46
N MET A 672 19.09 -11.59 41.21
CA MET A 672 20.23 -11.09 40.41
C MET A 672 21.02 -12.14 39.61
N GLY A 673 20.73 -12.14 38.31
CA GLY A 673 21.50 -12.79 37.26
C GLY A 673 21.09 -12.29 35.87
N PHE A 674 20.90 -10.97 35.70
CA PHE A 674 20.87 -10.32 34.37
C PHE A 674 22.29 -9.87 34.02
N ASN A 675 23.20 -10.83 33.92
CA ASN A 675 24.50 -10.65 33.30
C ASN A 675 24.72 -11.95 32.51
N ASP A 676 24.45 -11.91 31.22
CA ASP A 676 25.47 -12.18 30.21
C ASP A 676 24.86 -12.21 28.81
N ILE A 677 25.40 -11.30 27.99
CA ILE A 677 25.53 -11.35 26.53
C ILE A 677 24.23 -11.12 25.76
N ASP A 678 24.32 -10.26 24.74
CA ASP A 678 23.44 -10.18 23.57
C ASP A 678 23.44 -11.54 22.83
N VAL A 679 22.98 -12.60 23.50
CA VAL A 679 22.55 -13.82 22.85
C VAL A 679 21.15 -13.50 22.38
N GLU A 680 21.00 -13.41 21.06
CA GLU A 680 19.70 -13.43 20.38
C GLU A 680 18.76 -14.36 21.16
N PRO A 681 17.50 -13.96 21.43
CA PRO A 681 16.57 -14.87 22.08
C PRO A 681 16.59 -16.17 21.28
N PRO A 682 16.85 -17.33 21.92
CA PRO A 682 16.99 -18.59 21.19
C PRO A 682 15.71 -18.75 20.38
N THR A 683 15.83 -18.80 19.05
CA THR A 683 14.69 -19.04 18.17
C THR A 683 14.05 -20.33 18.66
N ARG A 684 12.87 -20.21 19.26
CA ARG A 684 12.19 -21.34 19.89
C ARG A 684 11.80 -22.28 18.76
N SER A 685 12.61 -23.32 18.55
CA SER A 685 12.33 -24.32 17.53
C SER A 685 11.14 -25.16 17.99
N PHE A 686 9.98 -24.93 17.37
CA PHE A 686 8.82 -25.77 17.58
C PHE A 686 9.08 -27.12 16.91
N SER A 687 9.22 -28.16 17.73
CA SER A 687 9.22 -29.55 17.28
C SER A 687 7.99 -30.22 17.88
N PHE A 688 7.21 -30.88 17.03
CA PHE A 688 5.92 -31.44 17.42
C PHE A 688 6.01 -32.95 17.50
N THR A 689 5.50 -33.50 18.59
CA THR A 689 5.26 -34.93 18.75
C THR A 689 4.05 -35.38 17.93
N SER A 690 3.94 -36.68 17.63
CA SER A 690 2.75 -37.23 16.96
C SER A 690 1.46 -36.94 17.72
N VAL A 691 1.53 -36.95 19.07
CA VAL A 691 0.39 -36.67 19.95
C VAL A 691 -0.07 -35.22 19.83
N GLU A 692 0.84 -34.25 19.76
CA GLU A 692 0.49 -32.83 19.57
C GLU A 692 -0.13 -32.58 18.18
N PHE A 693 0.35 -33.29 17.15
CA PHE A 693 -0.27 -33.28 15.83
C PHE A 693 -1.71 -33.78 15.88
N GLU A 694 -1.94 -34.95 16.48
CA GLU A 694 -3.27 -35.55 16.61
C GLU A 694 -4.21 -34.68 17.45
N GLN A 695 -3.74 -34.12 18.57
CA GLN A 695 -4.54 -33.24 19.42
C GLN A 695 -4.91 -31.92 18.73
N ALA A 696 -3.99 -31.33 17.97
CA ALA A 696 -4.27 -30.11 17.22
C ALA A 696 -5.26 -30.35 16.08
N ASP A 697 -5.12 -31.46 15.36
CA ASP A 697 -6.06 -31.83 14.29
C ASP A 697 -7.44 -32.20 14.87
N LEU A 698 -7.49 -32.92 15.99
CA LEU A 698 -8.73 -33.19 16.72
C LEU A 698 -9.41 -31.89 17.19
N ALA A 699 -8.66 -30.96 17.80
CA ALA A 699 -9.21 -29.68 18.23
C ALA A 699 -9.72 -28.86 17.04
N TRP A 700 -8.97 -28.82 15.93
CA TRP A 700 -9.38 -28.18 14.69
C TRP A 700 -10.71 -28.73 14.17
N ASP A 701 -10.85 -30.06 14.14
CA ASP A 701 -12.06 -30.73 13.63
C ASP A 701 -13.25 -30.58 14.58
N ILE A 702 -13.03 -30.61 15.91
CA ILE A 702 -14.08 -30.33 16.91
C ILE A 702 -14.61 -28.91 16.74
N LEU A 703 -13.74 -27.90 16.73
CA LEU A 703 -14.15 -26.50 16.61
C LEU A 703 -14.86 -26.21 15.27
N LYS A 704 -14.43 -26.87 14.20
CA LYS A 704 -15.11 -26.85 12.91
C LYS A 704 -16.49 -27.50 12.96
N SER A 705 -16.64 -28.65 13.64
CA SER A 705 -17.92 -29.38 13.73
C SER A 705 -19.00 -28.61 14.49
N PHE A 706 -18.62 -27.85 15.52
CA PHE A 706 -19.52 -26.93 16.24
C PHE A 706 -19.74 -25.60 15.50
N SER A 707 -19.21 -25.44 14.29
CA SER A 707 -19.30 -24.20 13.49
C SER A 707 -18.69 -22.96 14.17
N LEU A 708 -17.70 -23.15 15.05
CA LEU A 708 -16.98 -22.07 15.75
C LEU A 708 -15.76 -21.57 14.97
N LEU A 709 -15.19 -22.42 14.10
CA LEU A 709 -14.13 -22.09 13.16
C LEU A 709 -14.60 -22.38 11.73
N SER A 710 -14.64 -21.35 10.88
CA SER A 710 -14.88 -21.51 9.45
C SER A 710 -13.55 -21.73 8.74
N VAL A 711 -13.48 -22.64 7.75
CA VAL A 711 -12.20 -22.99 7.10
C VAL A 711 -12.29 -22.78 5.59
N LYS A 712 -11.39 -21.94 5.05
CA LYS A 712 -11.21 -21.67 3.61
C LYS A 712 -9.73 -21.88 3.27
N ASP A 713 -9.44 -22.70 2.26
CA ASP A 713 -8.08 -22.95 1.74
C ASP A 713 -7.03 -23.32 2.81
N GLY A 714 -7.45 -24.10 3.80
CA GLY A 714 -6.59 -24.53 4.93
C GLY A 714 -6.33 -23.46 6.00
N ARG A 715 -6.98 -22.29 5.89
CA ARG A 715 -6.94 -21.20 6.86
C ARG A 715 -8.28 -21.09 7.58
N GLY A 716 -8.20 -20.94 8.90
CA GLY A 716 -9.35 -20.82 9.78
C GLY A 716 -9.68 -19.35 10.02
N ASN A 717 -10.97 -19.02 9.99
CA ASN A 717 -11.49 -17.72 10.36
C ASN A 717 -12.49 -17.89 11.51
N MET A 718 -12.25 -17.15 12.59
CA MET A 718 -13.13 -17.08 13.76
C MET A 718 -13.98 -15.81 13.69
N HIS A 719 -15.28 -15.97 13.89
CA HIS A 719 -16.19 -14.83 13.84
C HIS A 719 -15.88 -13.84 14.97
N ARG A 720 -15.65 -12.55 14.65
CA ARG A 720 -15.24 -11.51 15.63
C ARG A 720 -16.14 -11.42 16.87
N LEU A 721 -17.47 -11.52 16.68
CA LEU A 721 -18.43 -11.53 17.80
C LEU A 721 -18.25 -12.73 18.74
N LEU A 722 -17.89 -13.89 18.21
CA LEU A 722 -17.58 -15.07 19.01
C LEU A 722 -16.29 -14.83 19.82
N SER A 723 -15.23 -14.32 19.18
CA SER A 723 -13.99 -13.97 19.86
C SER A 723 -14.22 -12.96 20.98
N GLN A 724 -15.04 -11.93 20.76
CA GLN A 724 -15.39 -10.95 21.78
C GLN A 724 -16.17 -11.57 22.95
N ALA A 725 -17.20 -12.38 22.67
CA ALA A 725 -17.98 -13.04 23.71
C ALA A 725 -17.11 -13.98 24.56
N LEU A 726 -16.21 -14.75 23.93
CA LEU A 726 -15.28 -15.63 24.63
C LEU A 726 -14.31 -14.85 25.52
N ARG A 727 -13.73 -13.74 25.04
CA ARG A 727 -12.87 -12.88 25.87
C ARG A 727 -13.62 -12.30 27.07
N SER A 728 -14.84 -11.82 26.87
CA SER A 728 -15.68 -11.26 27.94
C SER A 728 -16.15 -12.31 28.95
N SER A 729 -16.19 -13.59 28.57
CA SER A 729 -16.56 -14.70 29.45
C SER A 729 -15.45 -15.17 30.38
N GLN A 730 -14.19 -14.85 30.06
CA GLN A 730 -13.04 -15.27 30.84
C GLN A 730 -12.88 -14.36 32.07
N SER A 731 -12.48 -14.97 33.19
CA SER A 731 -12.04 -14.20 34.35
C SER A 731 -10.75 -13.45 34.00
N GLU A 732 -10.50 -12.31 34.64
CA GLU A 732 -9.25 -11.55 34.43
C GLU A 732 -7.98 -12.42 34.57
N PRO A 733 -7.81 -13.30 35.58
CA PRO A 733 -6.62 -14.15 35.67
C PRO A 733 -6.53 -15.20 34.55
N ASP A 734 -7.66 -15.77 34.11
CA ASP A 734 -7.67 -16.73 32.99
C ASP A 734 -7.32 -16.03 31.66
N ALA A 735 -7.85 -14.82 31.46
CA ALA A 735 -7.55 -14.00 30.29
C ALA A 735 -6.05 -13.64 30.25
N ILE A 736 -5.46 -13.26 31.39
CA ILE A 736 -4.02 -13.00 31.51
C ILE A 736 -3.20 -14.26 31.19
N ALA A 737 -3.59 -15.42 31.72
CA ALA A 737 -2.90 -16.67 31.44
C ALA A 737 -2.96 -17.06 29.95
N ASN A 738 -4.12 -16.94 29.32
CA ASN A 738 -4.29 -17.21 27.89
C ASN A 738 -3.55 -16.19 27.01
N LEU A 739 -3.54 -14.91 27.39
CA LEU A 739 -2.74 -13.89 26.72
C LEU A 739 -1.24 -14.18 26.82
N ARG A 740 -0.76 -14.66 27.98
CA ARG A 740 0.64 -15.08 28.15
C ARG A 740 1.01 -16.23 27.21
N ILE A 741 0.12 -17.20 27.02
CA ILE A 741 0.31 -18.28 26.03
C ILE A 741 0.43 -17.69 24.61
N CYS A 742 -0.46 -16.78 24.24
CA CYS A 742 -0.38 -16.11 22.94
C CYS A 742 0.93 -15.35 22.79
N LEU A 743 1.34 -14.58 23.81
CA LEU A 743 2.55 -13.77 23.78
C LEU A 743 3.82 -14.63 23.64
N ASP A 744 3.94 -15.69 24.44
CA ASP A 744 5.07 -16.63 24.35
C ASP A 744 5.10 -17.38 23.01
N THR A 745 3.93 -17.65 22.43
CA THR A 745 3.84 -18.29 21.12
C THR A 745 4.24 -17.31 20.01
N MET A 746 3.77 -16.07 20.08
CA MET A 746 4.14 -15.01 19.13
C MET A 746 5.64 -14.75 19.18
N GLU A 747 6.23 -14.61 20.37
CA GLU A 747 7.68 -14.45 20.55
C GLU A 747 8.47 -15.62 19.95
N GLY A 748 8.01 -16.86 20.14
CA GLY A 748 8.67 -18.03 19.56
C GLY A 748 8.54 -18.14 18.04
N MET A 749 7.43 -17.67 17.46
CA MET A 749 7.19 -17.72 16.01
C MET A 749 7.73 -16.49 15.27
N TRP A 750 8.03 -15.42 15.98
CA TRP A 750 8.51 -14.17 15.42
C TRP A 750 9.99 -14.29 15.04
N THR A 751 10.25 -14.45 13.74
CA THR A 751 11.60 -14.67 13.20
C THR A 751 12.24 -13.41 12.63
N PHE A 752 11.54 -12.26 12.66
CA PHE A 752 11.97 -11.04 11.97
C PHE A 752 13.36 -10.59 12.40
N ARG A 753 14.26 -10.50 11.43
CA ARG A 753 15.58 -9.90 11.55
C ARG A 753 15.75 -8.88 10.43
N ALA A 754 16.02 -7.63 10.80
CA ALA A 754 16.17 -6.53 9.85
C ALA A 754 17.31 -6.78 8.83
N GLU A 755 18.30 -7.58 9.21
CA GLU A 755 19.50 -7.87 8.41
C GLU A 755 19.33 -9.10 7.49
N GLU A 756 18.39 -10.00 7.80
CA GLU A 756 18.19 -11.27 7.09
C GLU A 756 16.86 -11.27 6.33
N THR A 757 16.92 -11.13 5.00
CA THR A 757 15.75 -11.01 4.12
C THR A 757 14.82 -12.23 4.19
N GLY A 758 15.37 -13.42 4.41
CA GLY A 758 14.62 -14.67 4.52
C GLY A 758 13.61 -14.67 5.68
N SER A 759 13.88 -13.92 6.75
CA SER A 759 13.00 -13.85 7.91
C SER A 759 11.70 -13.06 7.69
N TRP A 760 11.66 -12.19 6.68
CA TRP A 760 10.58 -11.22 6.50
C TRP A 760 9.27 -11.90 6.08
N LYS A 761 9.37 -12.98 5.29
CA LYS A 761 8.22 -13.71 4.76
C LYS A 761 7.42 -14.40 5.86
N GLU A 762 8.11 -14.98 6.83
CA GLU A 762 7.46 -15.68 7.95
C GLU A 762 6.86 -14.68 8.94
N ALA A 763 7.59 -13.61 9.27
CA ALA A 763 7.08 -12.52 10.11
C ALA A 763 5.79 -11.90 9.54
N PHE A 764 5.71 -11.71 8.21
CA PHE A 764 4.52 -11.19 7.55
C PHE A 764 3.25 -12.04 7.81
N GLN A 765 3.38 -13.36 7.87
CA GLN A 765 2.23 -14.26 8.05
C GLN A 765 1.58 -14.16 9.44
N ILE A 766 2.34 -13.70 10.44
CA ILE A 766 1.89 -13.60 11.82
C ILE A 766 1.75 -12.17 12.33
N LEU A 767 2.12 -11.15 11.52
CA LEU A 767 2.10 -9.74 11.89
C LEU A 767 0.77 -9.30 12.51
N GLU A 768 -0.36 -9.65 11.88
CA GLU A 768 -1.68 -9.26 12.36
C GLU A 768 -2.07 -9.97 13.66
N HIS A 769 -1.57 -11.19 13.89
CA HIS A 769 -1.72 -11.86 15.18
C HIS A 769 -0.90 -11.16 16.27
N VAL A 770 0.35 -10.76 15.97
CA VAL A 770 1.21 -10.02 16.91
C VAL A 770 0.56 -8.69 17.31
N LYS A 771 0.12 -7.89 16.33
CA LYS A 771 -0.58 -6.62 16.57
C LYS A 771 -1.82 -6.80 17.45
N ALA A 772 -2.65 -7.81 17.16
CA ALA A 772 -3.85 -8.11 17.94
C ALA A 772 -3.52 -8.48 19.39
N VAL A 773 -2.55 -9.39 19.60
CA VAL A 773 -2.14 -9.83 20.94
C VAL A 773 -1.57 -8.68 21.77
N VAL A 774 -0.67 -7.88 21.20
CA VAL A 774 -0.05 -6.73 21.91
C VAL A 774 -1.09 -5.67 22.24
N THR A 775 -2.04 -5.39 21.34
CA THR A 775 -3.14 -4.45 21.60
C THR A 775 -4.00 -4.94 22.77
N HIS A 776 -4.25 -6.25 22.84
CA HIS A 776 -4.94 -6.83 23.98
C HIS A 776 -4.12 -6.75 25.27
N CYS A 777 -2.80 -6.91 25.23
CA CYS A 777 -1.94 -6.77 26.41
C CYS A 777 -2.09 -5.41 27.12
N GLN A 778 -2.38 -4.32 26.37
CA GLN A 778 -2.59 -2.99 26.94
C GLN A 778 -3.87 -2.89 27.82
N LEU A 779 -4.84 -3.78 27.60
CA LEU A 779 -6.13 -3.76 28.29
C LEU A 779 -6.10 -4.46 29.67
N TYR A 780 -5.05 -5.20 29.99
CA TYR A 780 -4.94 -6.01 31.20
C TYR A 780 -3.72 -5.62 32.04
N LYS A 781 -3.79 -5.86 33.35
CA LYS A 781 -2.66 -5.64 34.27
C LYS A 781 -1.70 -6.83 34.23
N LEU A 782 -0.69 -6.72 33.38
CA LEU A 782 0.31 -7.77 33.18
C LEU A 782 1.53 -7.62 34.13
N ASP A 783 2.24 -8.73 34.32
CA ASP A 783 3.52 -8.72 35.03
C ASP A 783 4.59 -8.00 34.21
N CYS A 784 5.62 -7.45 34.89
CA CYS A 784 6.68 -6.68 34.22
C CYS A 784 7.40 -7.48 33.11
N ARG A 785 7.52 -8.81 33.26
CA ARG A 785 8.11 -9.67 32.22
C ARG A 785 7.27 -9.68 30.94
N ASP A 786 5.95 -9.79 31.07
CA ASP A 786 5.04 -9.87 29.93
C ASP A 786 4.91 -8.51 29.25
N ILE A 787 4.89 -7.42 30.03
CA ILE A 787 4.91 -6.05 29.48
C ILE A 787 6.17 -5.84 28.64
N LEU A 788 7.34 -6.26 29.15
CA LEU A 788 8.60 -6.13 28.43
C LEU A 788 8.58 -6.90 27.10
N LYS A 789 8.05 -8.12 27.09
CA LYS A 789 7.89 -8.94 25.87
C LYS A 789 6.92 -8.31 24.86
N ALA A 790 5.75 -7.88 25.32
CA ALA A 790 4.74 -7.26 24.47
C ALA A 790 5.25 -5.95 23.85
N GLY A 791 5.93 -5.12 24.64
CA GLY A 791 6.56 -3.89 24.15
C GLY A 791 7.62 -4.18 23.08
N ARG A 792 8.49 -5.17 23.29
CA ARG A 792 9.53 -5.54 22.29
C ARG A 792 8.91 -6.04 20.99
N LEU A 793 7.94 -6.94 21.06
CA LEU A 793 7.21 -7.41 19.87
C LEU A 793 6.51 -6.27 19.14
N SER A 794 5.95 -5.31 19.87
CA SER A 794 5.34 -4.10 19.28
C SER A 794 6.38 -3.24 18.55
N THR A 795 7.55 -3.03 19.14
CA THR A 795 8.65 -2.28 18.51
C THR A 795 9.14 -3.01 17.25
N GLU A 796 9.35 -4.32 17.31
CA GLU A 796 9.82 -5.09 16.16
C GLU A 796 8.77 -5.17 15.04
N ALA A 797 7.49 -5.33 15.38
CA ALA A 797 6.39 -5.28 14.41
C ALA A 797 6.30 -3.89 13.75
N GLY A 798 6.50 -2.81 14.53
CA GLY A 798 6.58 -1.45 14.01
C GLY A 798 7.76 -1.26 13.04
N LEU A 799 8.94 -1.77 13.41
CA LEU A 799 10.14 -1.74 12.57
C LEU A 799 9.93 -2.51 11.26
N PHE A 800 9.39 -3.73 11.34
CA PHE A 800 9.04 -4.53 10.16
C PHE A 800 8.08 -3.78 9.24
N THR A 801 7.04 -3.16 9.82
CA THR A 801 6.01 -2.42 9.08
C THR A 801 6.59 -1.19 8.39
N ALA A 802 7.49 -0.45 9.06
CA ALA A 802 8.19 0.68 8.46
C ALA A 802 9.16 0.25 7.34
N MET A 803 9.96 -0.80 7.57
CA MET A 803 11.03 -1.21 6.65
C MET A 803 10.55 -2.00 5.44
N SER A 804 9.55 -2.87 5.61
CA SER A 804 9.12 -3.82 4.57
C SER A 804 7.85 -3.39 3.84
N LEU A 805 6.95 -2.65 4.53
CA LEU A 805 5.66 -2.22 4.00
C LEU A 805 5.60 -0.72 3.70
N ASN A 806 6.59 0.07 4.16
CA ASN A 806 6.55 1.55 4.14
C ASN A 806 5.30 2.15 4.80
N ALA A 807 4.67 1.41 5.73
CA ALA A 807 3.47 1.86 6.44
C ALA A 807 3.87 2.64 7.70
N PHE A 808 4.31 3.88 7.52
CA PHE A 808 4.88 4.71 8.59
C PHE A 808 3.87 5.10 9.68
N ILE A 809 2.57 5.15 9.37
CA ILE A 809 1.52 5.41 10.38
C ILE A 809 1.33 4.19 11.27
N ASP A 810 1.17 3.01 10.69
CA ASP A 810 1.02 1.76 11.45
C ASP A 810 2.25 1.48 12.32
N ALA A 811 3.44 1.79 11.78
CA ALA A 811 4.69 1.72 12.54
C ALA A 811 4.67 2.69 13.73
N GLN A 812 4.27 3.95 13.51
CA GLN A 812 4.12 4.94 14.59
C GLN A 812 3.19 4.42 15.69
N GLN A 813 2.00 3.91 15.33
CA GLN A 813 1.04 3.37 16.30
C GLN A 813 1.64 2.21 17.10
N SER A 814 2.42 1.34 16.45
CA SER A 814 3.09 0.22 17.10
C SER A 814 4.17 0.68 18.11
N PHE A 815 4.91 1.73 17.79
CA PHE A 815 5.89 2.31 18.73
C PHE A 815 5.23 3.05 19.90
N GLU A 816 4.18 3.83 19.63
CA GLU A 816 3.42 4.52 20.68
C GLU A 816 2.74 3.52 21.63
N LEU A 817 2.22 2.41 21.08
CA LEU A 817 1.70 1.30 21.88
C LEU A 817 2.79 0.70 22.78
N ALA A 818 3.99 0.45 22.23
CA ALA A 818 5.14 -0.05 23.01
C ALA A 818 5.49 0.89 24.17
N LEU A 819 5.57 2.21 23.91
CA LEU A 819 5.86 3.22 24.92
C LEU A 819 4.78 3.26 26.01
N SER A 820 3.50 3.20 25.62
CA SER A 820 2.40 3.17 26.57
C SER A 820 2.43 1.94 27.48
N LEU A 821 2.85 0.79 26.96
CA LEU A 821 3.05 -0.43 27.74
C LEU A 821 4.19 -0.26 28.74
N TYR A 822 5.34 0.27 28.32
CA TYR A 822 6.46 0.52 29.23
C TYR A 822 6.11 1.53 30.32
N ASP A 823 5.42 2.62 29.97
CA ASP A 823 5.03 3.67 30.92
C ASP A 823 3.97 3.18 31.92
N SER A 824 3.19 2.15 31.58
CA SER A 824 2.23 1.52 32.51
C SER A 824 2.90 0.71 33.65
N ALA A 825 4.18 0.34 33.51
CA ALA A 825 4.91 -0.50 34.45
C ALA A 825 5.60 0.31 35.58
N SER A 826 4.83 1.08 36.36
CA SER A 826 5.32 2.09 37.33
C SER A 826 6.43 1.63 38.29
N ASN A 827 6.46 0.36 38.69
CA ASN A 827 7.43 -0.18 39.65
C ASN A 827 8.72 -0.72 39.00
N ALA A 828 8.73 -0.91 37.68
CA ALA A 828 9.85 -1.46 36.91
C ALA A 828 10.43 -0.48 35.89
N CYS A 829 9.85 0.73 35.75
CA CYS A 829 10.36 1.80 34.88
C CYS A 829 11.84 2.16 35.15
N ASP A 830 12.33 1.94 36.38
CA ASP A 830 13.72 2.20 36.75
C ASP A 830 14.68 1.04 36.43
N SER A 831 14.16 -0.11 35.99
CA SER A 831 14.99 -1.24 35.58
C SER A 831 15.77 -0.91 34.30
N PRO A 832 17.08 -1.20 34.23
CA PRO A 832 17.89 -0.96 33.03
C PRO A 832 17.29 -1.60 31.77
N ALA A 833 16.65 -2.78 31.89
CA ALA A 833 16.03 -3.47 30.76
C ALA A 833 14.84 -2.70 30.17
N PHE A 834 14.00 -2.11 31.03
CA PHE A 834 12.86 -1.29 30.60
C PHE A 834 13.30 0.04 30.02
N GLN A 835 14.27 0.71 30.65
CA GLN A 835 14.80 1.97 30.15
C GLN A 835 15.43 1.80 28.76
N LYS A 836 16.23 0.74 28.56
CA LYS A 836 16.82 0.42 27.24
C LYS A 836 15.77 0.08 26.18
N ALA A 837 14.75 -0.71 26.52
CA ALA A 837 13.68 -1.07 25.59
C ALA A 837 12.80 0.15 25.21
N ARG A 838 12.54 1.03 26.17
CA ARG A 838 11.86 2.32 25.95
C ARG A 838 12.69 3.23 25.04
N ALA A 839 14.00 3.33 25.29
CA ALA A 839 14.91 4.11 24.46
C ALA A 839 14.99 3.59 23.01
N GLU A 840 14.89 2.26 22.81
CA GLU A 840 14.84 1.66 21.48
C GLU A 840 13.56 2.02 20.72
N ALA A 841 12.40 1.94 21.39
CA ALA A 841 11.13 2.36 20.80
C ALA A 841 11.13 3.87 20.45
N LEU A 842 11.71 4.72 21.31
CA LEU A 842 11.88 6.16 21.04
C LEU A 842 12.81 6.43 19.87
N HIS A 843 13.92 5.69 19.77
CA HIS A 843 14.85 5.80 18.66
C HIS A 843 14.16 5.51 17.32
N GLU A 844 13.42 4.40 17.25
CA GLU A 844 12.69 3.99 16.04
C GLU A 844 11.53 4.93 15.71
N LEU A 845 10.80 5.41 16.73
CA LEU A 845 9.78 6.44 16.56
C LEU A 845 10.36 7.74 15.99
N GLY A 846 11.53 8.16 16.48
CA GLY A 846 12.27 9.30 15.96
C GLY A 846 12.62 9.16 14.47
N ARG A 847 13.01 7.96 14.03
CA ARG A 847 13.27 7.63 12.61
C ARG A 847 11.99 7.74 11.77
N VAL A 848 10.86 7.23 12.27
CA VAL A 848 9.56 7.32 11.58
C VAL A 848 9.08 8.76 11.48
N PHE A 849 9.15 9.56 12.55
CA PHE A 849 8.80 10.97 12.50
C PHE A 849 9.64 11.75 11.49
N ARG A 850 10.92 11.43 11.35
CA ARG A 850 11.78 12.00 10.30
C ARG A 850 11.27 11.70 8.89
N TYR A 851 10.73 10.51 8.64
CA TYR A 851 10.11 10.17 7.34
C TYR A 851 8.75 10.83 7.13
N GLN A 852 8.02 11.14 8.20
CA GLN A 852 6.77 11.89 8.15
C GLN A 852 6.98 13.42 8.10
N GLU A 853 8.23 13.91 8.00
CA GLU A 853 8.62 15.33 8.04
C GLU A 853 8.27 16.05 9.37
N LYS A 854 8.00 15.29 10.44
CA LYS A 854 7.77 15.77 11.81
C LYS A 854 9.09 15.95 12.56
N TYR A 855 9.87 16.96 12.17
CA TYR A 855 11.24 17.11 12.65
C TYR A 855 11.37 17.46 14.13
N ALA A 856 10.41 18.19 14.70
CA ALA A 856 10.43 18.57 16.11
C ALA A 856 10.21 17.35 17.03
N GLU A 857 9.20 16.54 16.70
CA GLU A 857 8.91 15.30 17.41
C GLU A 857 10.04 14.28 17.23
N SER A 858 10.58 14.17 16.01
CA SER A 858 11.76 13.35 15.73
C SER A 858 12.95 13.72 16.62
N GLN A 859 13.25 15.02 16.74
CA GLN A 859 14.35 15.50 17.59
C GLN A 859 14.11 15.18 19.06
N ARG A 860 12.91 15.43 19.59
CA ARG A 860 12.57 15.13 20.99
C ARG A 860 12.74 13.65 21.30
N SER A 861 12.16 12.76 20.48
CA SER A 861 12.26 11.32 20.68
C SER A 861 13.70 10.81 20.63
N LEU A 862 14.53 11.31 19.69
CA LEU A 862 15.94 10.94 19.59
C LEU A 862 16.78 11.47 20.76
N GLN A 863 16.51 12.69 21.23
CA GLN A 863 17.20 13.26 22.40
C GLN A 863 16.82 12.52 23.69
N ASP A 864 15.56 12.17 23.88
CA ASP A 864 15.11 11.38 25.01
C ASP A 864 15.76 9.98 25.03
N ALA A 865 15.85 9.33 23.86
CA ALA A 865 16.55 8.05 23.72
C ALA A 865 18.06 8.18 24.02
N LEU A 866 18.71 9.23 23.49
CA LEU A 866 20.12 9.51 23.72
C LEU A 866 20.43 9.70 25.20
N GLN A 867 19.65 10.52 25.92
CA GLN A 867 19.81 10.76 27.36
C GLN A 867 19.71 9.47 28.18
N ILE A 868 18.88 8.51 27.76
CA ILE A 868 18.79 7.22 28.44
C ILE A 868 20.06 6.41 28.18
N TYR A 869 20.50 6.28 26.92
CA TYR A 869 21.68 5.48 26.60
C TYR A 869 22.99 6.05 27.17
N GLU A 870 23.13 7.38 27.23
CA GLU A 870 24.30 8.05 27.85
C GLU A 870 24.48 7.69 29.33
N LYS A 871 23.39 7.49 30.07
CA LYS A 871 23.44 7.05 31.49
C LYS A 871 24.08 5.66 31.64
N PHE A 872 23.90 4.79 30.65
CA PHE A 872 24.38 3.41 30.69
C PHE A 872 25.70 3.19 29.93
N ALA A 873 26.04 4.06 28.98
CA ALA A 873 27.21 3.95 28.11
C ALA A 873 28.55 3.73 28.83
N PRO A 874 28.86 4.36 29.99
CA PRO A 874 30.14 4.14 30.67
C PRO A 874 30.37 2.71 31.18
N LYS A 875 29.29 1.92 31.33
CA LYS A 875 29.33 0.58 31.92
C LYS A 875 28.99 -0.52 30.92
N ASP A 876 28.44 -0.17 29.76
CA ASP A 876 27.86 -1.11 28.80
C ASP A 876 28.20 -0.70 27.36
N ILE A 877 29.00 -1.55 26.70
CA ILE A 877 29.44 -1.37 25.32
C ILE A 877 28.24 -1.34 24.35
N ALA A 878 27.19 -2.12 24.62
CA ALA A 878 25.99 -2.12 23.79
C ALA A 878 25.28 -0.75 23.85
N SER A 879 25.19 -0.15 25.05
CA SER A 879 24.64 1.20 25.23
C SER A 879 25.53 2.26 24.56
N GLN A 880 26.86 2.13 24.59
CA GLN A 880 27.77 3.01 23.85
C GLN A 880 27.53 2.94 22.33
N CYS A 881 27.26 1.75 21.78
CA CYS A 881 26.90 1.60 20.37
C CYS A 881 25.56 2.28 20.06
N ARG A 882 24.56 2.19 20.95
CA ARG A 882 23.26 2.86 20.81
C ARG A 882 23.36 4.39 20.93
N VAL A 883 24.29 4.93 21.72
CA VAL A 883 24.63 6.36 21.71
C VAL A 883 25.09 6.79 20.32
N ALA A 884 26.01 6.04 19.71
CA ALA A 884 26.47 6.33 18.35
C ALA A 884 25.36 6.23 17.29
N ASP A 885 24.40 5.31 17.46
CA ASP A 885 23.22 5.18 16.59
C ASP A 885 22.27 6.38 16.69
N ASN A 886 22.04 6.89 17.91
CA ASN A 886 21.23 8.09 18.12
C ASN A 886 21.91 9.36 17.56
N LEU A 887 23.21 9.51 17.78
CA LEU A 887 24.00 10.61 17.18
C LEU A 887 23.98 10.54 15.65
N HIS A 888 24.02 9.34 15.06
CA HIS A 888 23.86 9.16 13.62
C HIS A 888 22.51 9.69 13.14
N GLU A 889 21.41 9.26 13.77
CA GLU A 889 20.05 9.68 13.36
C GLU A 889 19.79 11.17 13.60
N LEU A 890 20.31 11.75 14.68
CA LEU A 890 20.29 13.20 14.90
C LEU A 890 21.07 13.94 13.80
N GLY A 891 22.24 13.43 13.41
CA GLY A 891 22.99 13.95 12.27
C GLY A 891 22.19 13.90 10.96
N VAL A 892 21.53 12.78 10.67
CA VAL A 892 20.65 12.64 9.49
C VAL A 892 19.46 13.59 9.55
N LEU A 893 18.87 13.81 10.74
CA LEU A 893 17.80 14.77 10.95
C LEU A 893 18.26 16.20 10.64
N GLU A 894 19.44 16.60 11.12
CA GLU A 894 20.01 17.93 10.82
C GLU A 894 20.35 18.10 9.33
N VAL A 895 20.76 17.03 8.63
CA VAL A 895 20.87 17.05 7.15
C VAL A 895 19.52 17.37 6.51
N LYS A 896 18.42 16.77 6.99
CA LYS A 896 17.08 17.01 6.46
C LYS A 896 16.58 18.44 6.72
N LYS A 897 16.94 19.02 7.87
CA LYS A 897 16.72 20.43 8.22
C LYS A 897 17.64 21.40 7.47
N HIS A 898 18.63 20.88 6.73
CA HIS A 898 19.67 21.65 6.02
C HIS A 898 20.71 22.34 6.93
N ASN A 899 20.81 21.95 8.21
CA ASN A 899 21.85 22.42 9.11
C ASN A 899 23.12 21.57 8.95
N LEU A 900 23.88 21.82 7.88
CA LEU A 900 25.03 21.00 7.50
C LEU A 900 26.19 21.05 8.51
N GLY A 901 26.28 22.11 9.31
CA GLY A 901 27.29 22.28 10.36
C GLY A 901 27.08 21.27 11.50
N ALA A 902 25.97 21.41 12.22
CA ALA A 902 25.60 20.50 13.30
C ALA A 902 25.51 19.03 12.83
N ALA A 903 24.99 18.80 11.61
CA ALA A 903 24.96 17.46 11.04
C ALA A 903 26.36 16.82 10.91
N THR A 904 27.38 17.62 10.55
CA THR A 904 28.76 17.13 10.43
C THR A 904 29.32 16.74 11.80
N GLU A 905 29.07 17.56 12.82
CA GLU A 905 29.54 17.30 14.19
C GLU A 905 28.95 16.01 14.76
N PHE A 906 27.62 15.86 14.71
CA PHE A 906 26.96 14.64 15.20
C PHE A 906 27.42 13.37 14.47
N LEU A 907 27.56 13.43 13.14
CA LEU A 907 28.02 12.27 12.36
C LEU A 907 29.50 11.96 12.62
N GLN A 908 30.36 12.96 12.83
CA GLN A 908 31.76 12.72 13.18
C GLN A 908 31.90 12.09 14.57
N GLN A 909 31.17 12.58 15.56
CA GLN A 909 31.12 11.97 16.91
C GLN A 909 30.62 10.53 16.85
N SER A 910 29.56 10.27 16.08
CA SER A 910 29.04 8.92 15.85
C SER A 910 30.09 7.99 15.22
N LEU A 911 30.83 8.47 14.19
CA LEU A 911 31.86 7.69 13.52
C LEU A 911 33.05 7.38 14.44
N GLU A 912 33.49 8.36 15.23
CA GLU A 912 34.57 8.21 16.19
C GLU A 912 34.23 7.18 17.26
N LEU A 913 33.01 7.25 17.83
CA LEU A 913 32.53 6.26 18.79
C LEU A 913 32.48 4.84 18.20
N ARG A 914 32.03 4.70 16.94
CA ARG A 914 31.99 3.40 16.25
C ARG A 914 33.39 2.84 16.02
N ARG A 915 34.34 3.66 15.56
CA ARG A 915 35.74 3.26 15.31
C ARG A 915 36.52 2.93 16.59
N ASN A 916 36.22 3.62 17.70
CA ASN A 916 36.91 3.43 18.98
C ASN A 916 36.32 2.29 19.83
N SER A 917 35.23 1.65 19.39
CA SER A 917 34.56 0.59 20.12
C SER A 917 35.14 -0.80 19.80
N GLY A 918 35.19 -1.68 20.81
CA GLY A 918 35.91 -2.97 20.73
C GLY A 918 35.27 -4.06 19.85
N ASN A 919 34.09 -3.84 19.27
CA ASN A 919 33.38 -4.83 18.46
C ASN A 919 33.42 -4.45 16.96
N GLN A 920 34.59 -4.66 16.32
CA GLN A 920 34.88 -4.11 14.99
C GLN A 920 33.92 -4.60 13.90
N TYR A 921 33.53 -5.89 13.91
CA TYR A 921 32.67 -6.49 12.87
C TYR A 921 31.27 -5.87 12.76
N LEU A 922 30.57 -5.63 13.88
CA LEU A 922 29.22 -5.04 13.87
C LEU A 922 29.27 -3.54 13.56
N ASN A 923 30.35 -2.88 13.96
CA ASN A 923 30.54 -1.46 13.77
C ASN A 923 30.96 -1.07 12.36
N ASP A 924 31.53 -1.98 11.57
CA ASP A 924 31.90 -1.71 10.18
C ASP A 924 30.68 -1.36 9.31
N ALA A 925 29.62 -2.17 9.38
CA ALA A 925 28.37 -1.91 8.66
C ALA A 925 27.74 -0.59 9.11
N LYS A 926 27.66 -0.33 10.42
CA LYS A 926 27.13 0.94 10.92
C LYS A 926 28.01 2.13 10.51
N SER A 927 29.33 2.02 10.58
CA SER A 927 30.27 3.06 10.14
C SER A 927 30.08 3.42 8.68
N ALA A 928 29.82 2.44 7.81
CA ALA A 928 29.48 2.70 6.40
C ALA A 928 28.25 3.61 6.23
N ALA A 929 27.23 3.49 7.09
CA ALA A 929 26.05 4.36 7.01
C ALA A 929 26.41 5.80 7.38
N THR A 930 27.26 6.00 8.39
CA THR A 930 27.74 7.34 8.77
C THR A 930 28.62 7.97 7.69
N LEU A 931 29.55 7.20 7.12
CA LEU A 931 30.39 7.64 5.99
C LEU A 931 29.54 8.05 4.78
N HIS A 932 28.50 7.28 4.46
CA HIS A 932 27.53 7.62 3.41
C HIS A 932 26.87 8.98 3.65
N GLN A 933 26.45 9.27 4.88
CA GLN A 933 25.79 10.55 5.19
C GLN A 933 26.78 11.72 5.18
N LEU A 934 28.00 11.52 5.67
CA LEU A 934 29.07 12.51 5.55
C LEU A 934 29.37 12.83 4.08
N ALA A 935 29.42 11.81 3.21
CA ALA A 935 29.57 12.03 1.77
C ALA A 935 28.40 12.84 1.20
N ALA A 936 27.16 12.54 1.57
CA ALA A 936 25.99 13.31 1.14
C ALA A 936 26.08 14.79 1.55
N ILE A 937 26.63 15.09 2.74
CA ILE A 937 26.90 16.46 3.19
C ILE A 937 27.97 17.14 2.31
N THR A 938 29.08 16.45 2.01
CA THR A 938 30.14 17.01 1.15
C THR A 938 29.65 17.36 -0.26
N VAL A 939 28.65 16.63 -0.78
CA VAL A 939 27.97 16.93 -2.06
C VAL A 939 27.00 18.11 -1.95
N ALA A 940 26.42 18.34 -0.78
CA ALA A 940 25.47 19.42 -0.52
C ALA A 940 26.13 20.78 -0.19
N ARG A 941 27.36 20.77 0.34
CA ARG A 941 28.14 22.00 0.60
C ARG A 941 28.44 22.78 -0.69
N LYS A 942 28.63 24.09 -0.56
CA LYS A 942 28.99 25.00 -1.66
C LYS A 942 30.37 25.63 -1.36
N PRO A 943 31.41 25.43 -2.20
CA PRO A 943 31.45 24.55 -3.37
C PRO A 943 31.42 23.05 -2.98
N PRO A 944 30.87 22.16 -3.83
CA PRO A 944 30.82 20.73 -3.55
C PRO A 944 32.19 20.07 -3.78
N SER A 945 32.64 19.23 -2.83
CA SER A 945 33.86 18.44 -2.96
C SER A 945 33.54 17.02 -3.44
N LEU A 946 33.43 16.83 -4.76
CA LEU A 946 33.01 15.54 -5.34
C LEU A 946 34.04 14.42 -5.14
N ALA A 947 35.35 14.74 -5.18
CA ALA A 947 36.42 13.76 -4.97
C ALA A 947 36.45 13.21 -3.53
N GLN A 948 36.22 14.09 -2.54
CA GLN A 948 36.10 13.68 -1.16
C GLN A 948 34.84 12.83 -0.93
N ALA A 949 33.72 13.21 -1.54
CA ALA A 949 32.48 12.43 -1.48
C ALA A 949 32.65 11.02 -2.03
N GLU A 950 33.33 10.88 -3.17
CA GLU A 950 33.60 9.59 -3.80
C GLU A 950 34.49 8.70 -2.91
N SER A 951 35.57 9.26 -2.34
CA SER A 951 36.45 8.53 -1.42
C SER A 951 35.69 7.98 -0.20
N LEU A 952 34.87 8.82 0.44
CA LEU A 952 34.05 8.41 1.58
C LEU A 952 33.03 7.32 1.21
N LEU A 953 32.43 7.39 0.02
CA LEU A 953 31.48 6.38 -0.46
C LEU A 953 32.15 5.06 -0.86
N GLN A 954 33.36 5.11 -1.41
CA GLN A 954 34.18 3.92 -1.71
C GLN A 954 34.56 3.19 -0.40
N GLU A 955 35.00 3.93 0.63
CA GLU A 955 35.24 3.39 1.96
C GLU A 955 33.96 2.77 2.54
N ALA A 956 32.84 3.48 2.47
CA ALA A 956 31.55 2.98 2.93
C ALA A 956 31.13 1.69 2.21
N LEU A 957 31.33 1.61 0.89
CA LEU A 957 30.98 0.43 0.09
C LEU A 957 31.84 -0.79 0.48
N GLY A 958 33.12 -0.59 0.79
CA GLY A 958 34.02 -1.63 1.27
C GLY A 958 33.62 -2.21 2.62
N LEU A 959 33.06 -1.37 3.50
CA LEU A 959 32.57 -1.76 4.83
C LEU A 959 31.13 -2.30 4.82
N SER A 960 30.35 -2.04 3.76
CA SER A 960 28.93 -2.41 3.68
C SER A 960 28.74 -3.91 3.43
N ARG A 961 28.11 -4.60 4.39
CA ARG A 961 27.71 -6.03 4.27
C ARG A 961 26.23 -6.22 3.94
N GLN A 962 25.36 -5.33 4.42
CA GLN A 962 23.92 -5.42 4.20
C GLN A 962 23.52 -5.02 2.77
N ILE A 963 22.63 -5.80 2.14
CA ILE A 963 22.14 -5.56 0.76
C ILE A 963 21.55 -4.14 0.62
N ALA A 964 20.67 -3.74 1.54
CA ALA A 964 20.01 -2.44 1.53
C ALA A 964 21.00 -1.26 1.56
N GLN A 965 22.05 -1.40 2.38
CA GLN A 965 23.07 -0.37 2.57
C GLN A 965 24.00 -0.26 1.35
N ARG A 966 24.45 -1.40 0.82
CA ARG A 966 25.26 -1.45 -0.41
C ARG A 966 24.54 -0.76 -1.56
N ALA A 967 23.26 -1.09 -1.76
CA ALA A 967 22.41 -0.46 -2.77
C ALA A 967 22.27 1.06 -2.57
N ALA A 968 22.09 1.50 -1.31
CA ALA A 968 22.01 2.93 -0.99
C ALA A 968 23.31 3.67 -1.36
N THR A 969 24.46 3.11 -1.00
CA THR A 969 25.79 3.68 -1.27
C THR A 969 26.10 3.72 -2.76
N LEU A 970 25.80 2.65 -3.51
CA LEU A 970 25.92 2.62 -4.97
C LEU A 970 25.07 3.70 -5.64
N LYS A 971 23.83 3.92 -5.17
CA LYS A 971 22.97 5.01 -5.66
C LYS A 971 23.58 6.39 -5.41
N GLN A 972 24.21 6.63 -4.26
CA GLN A 972 24.89 7.91 -4.03
C GLN A 972 26.16 8.06 -4.86
N LEU A 973 26.92 6.98 -5.06
CA LEU A 973 28.07 6.97 -5.98
C LEU A 973 27.63 7.33 -7.41
N ALA A 974 26.51 6.79 -7.87
CA ALA A 974 25.90 7.18 -9.14
C ALA A 974 25.61 8.69 -9.18
N ARG A 975 25.01 9.25 -8.13
CA ARG A 975 24.74 10.69 -8.05
C ARG A 975 26.02 11.55 -8.11
N VAL A 976 27.09 11.11 -7.46
CA VAL A 976 28.40 11.81 -7.49
C VAL A 976 29.03 11.72 -8.88
N THR A 977 29.03 10.54 -9.49
CA THR A 977 29.59 10.30 -10.82
C THR A 977 28.81 11.01 -11.94
N ILE A 978 27.48 11.09 -11.85
CA ILE A 978 26.63 11.94 -12.71
C ILE A 978 27.12 13.40 -12.70
N ARG A 979 27.40 13.94 -11.51
CA ARG A 979 27.90 15.31 -11.34
C ARG A 979 29.34 15.51 -11.81
N GLN A 980 30.15 14.46 -11.80
CA GLN A 980 31.49 14.47 -12.40
C GLN A 980 31.46 14.35 -13.93
N GLY A 981 30.33 13.92 -14.51
CA GLY A 981 30.17 13.72 -15.96
C GLY A 981 30.45 12.28 -16.43
N ASN A 982 30.75 11.35 -15.52
CA ASN A 982 31.03 9.94 -15.85
C ASN A 982 29.72 9.13 -15.92
N LEU A 983 28.96 9.33 -17.00
CA LEU A 983 27.58 8.83 -17.12
C LEU A 983 27.48 7.30 -17.21
N ASP A 984 28.42 6.63 -17.89
CA ASP A 984 28.39 5.16 -18.08
C ASP A 984 28.66 4.42 -16.77
N LEU A 985 29.61 4.93 -15.98
CA LEU A 985 29.89 4.39 -14.64
C LEU A 985 28.67 4.59 -13.72
N ALA A 986 28.03 5.76 -13.79
CA ALA A 986 26.80 6.02 -13.02
C ALA A 986 25.67 5.04 -13.38
N GLU A 987 25.47 4.75 -14.66
CA GLU A 987 24.49 3.77 -15.12
C GLU A 987 24.75 2.39 -14.51
N SER A 988 26.02 1.96 -14.50
CA SER A 988 26.43 0.67 -13.93
C SER A 988 26.12 0.59 -12.43
N TYR A 989 26.34 1.68 -11.69
CA TYR A 989 26.04 1.76 -10.26
C TYR A 989 24.53 1.76 -10.00
N LEU A 990 23.73 2.48 -10.80
CA LEU A 990 22.28 2.48 -10.66
C LEU A 990 21.67 1.11 -10.97
N LYS A 991 22.19 0.40 -11.97
CA LYS A 991 21.76 -0.97 -12.30
C LYS A 991 22.03 -1.93 -11.14
N GLN A 992 23.25 -1.93 -10.62
CA GLN A 992 23.61 -2.75 -9.45
C GLN A 992 22.76 -2.41 -8.22
N ALA A 993 22.51 -1.11 -7.96
CA ALA A 993 21.67 -0.70 -6.85
C ALA A 993 20.21 -1.16 -7.02
N LEU A 994 19.67 -1.13 -8.24
CA LEU A 994 18.33 -1.59 -8.54
C LEU A 994 18.19 -3.10 -8.36
N ASP A 995 19.16 -3.88 -8.85
CA ASP A 995 19.18 -5.34 -8.75
C ASP A 995 19.19 -5.78 -7.27
N LEU A 996 20.01 -5.13 -6.43
CA LEU A 996 20.06 -5.39 -4.99
C LEU A 996 18.74 -5.04 -4.28
N TYR A 997 18.07 -3.94 -4.64
CA TYR A 997 16.78 -3.62 -4.05
C TYR A 997 15.66 -4.55 -4.52
N LYS A 998 15.72 -5.04 -5.76
CA LYS A 998 14.79 -6.06 -6.28
C LYS A 998 14.98 -7.40 -5.58
N GLU A 999 16.21 -7.79 -5.29
CA GLU A 999 16.50 -8.97 -4.47
C GLU A 999 15.91 -8.82 -3.06
N LEU A 1000 16.03 -7.64 -2.45
CA LEU A 1000 15.58 -7.37 -1.09
C LEU A 1000 14.05 -7.34 -0.95
N TYR A 1001 13.36 -6.63 -1.84
CA TYR A 1001 11.91 -6.38 -1.73
C TYR A 1001 11.07 -7.27 -2.64
N GLY A 1002 11.68 -7.96 -3.61
CA GLY A 1002 11.00 -8.57 -4.75
C GLY A 1002 10.82 -7.58 -5.90
N ASP A 1003 10.74 -8.08 -7.13
CA ASP A 1003 10.64 -7.29 -8.37
C ASP A 1003 9.41 -6.35 -8.42
N ASN A 1004 8.42 -6.63 -7.58
CA ASN A 1004 7.04 -6.19 -7.71
C ASN A 1004 6.60 -5.20 -6.63
N ARG A 1005 7.44 -4.96 -5.62
CA ARG A 1005 7.13 -4.07 -4.49
C ARG A 1005 7.45 -2.63 -4.82
N ASN A 1006 6.44 -1.77 -4.73
CA ASN A 1006 6.66 -0.33 -4.73
C ASN A 1006 7.30 0.07 -3.40
N HIS A 1007 8.60 0.38 -3.47
CA HIS A 1007 9.39 0.72 -2.30
C HIS A 1007 10.08 2.07 -2.48
N MET A 1008 10.13 2.90 -1.43
CA MET A 1008 10.74 4.24 -1.47
C MET A 1008 12.20 4.22 -1.97
N ASN A 1009 12.97 3.19 -1.59
CA ASN A 1009 14.34 2.99 -2.06
C ASN A 1009 14.45 2.72 -3.57
N VAL A 1010 13.52 1.93 -4.14
CA VAL A 1010 13.45 1.68 -5.58
C VAL A 1010 13.06 2.96 -6.32
N ALA A 1011 12.10 3.72 -5.78
CA ALA A 1011 11.72 5.03 -6.30
C ALA A 1011 12.92 6.00 -6.32
N ALA A 1012 13.77 5.98 -5.30
CA ALA A 1012 14.97 6.81 -5.27
C ALA A 1012 16.00 6.43 -6.35
N VAL A 1013 16.12 5.15 -6.72
CA VAL A 1013 16.98 4.73 -7.83
C VAL A 1013 16.38 5.16 -9.17
N LYS A 1014 15.07 4.97 -9.38
CA LYS A 1014 14.37 5.44 -10.59
C LYS A 1014 14.49 6.96 -10.77
N PHE A 1015 14.43 7.73 -9.69
CA PHE A 1015 14.68 9.17 -9.74
C PHE A 1015 16.08 9.50 -10.28
N GLN A 1016 17.11 8.79 -9.84
CA GLN A 1016 18.47 9.00 -10.34
C GLN A 1016 18.65 8.50 -11.78
N GLN A 1017 17.96 7.43 -12.19
CA GLN A 1017 17.94 6.98 -13.59
C GLN A 1017 17.28 8.02 -14.51
N GLY A 1018 16.18 8.64 -14.07
CA GLY A 1018 15.56 9.76 -14.78
C GLY A 1018 16.49 10.97 -14.89
N ALA A 1019 17.23 11.31 -13.83
CA ALA A 1019 18.21 12.39 -13.86
C ALA A 1019 19.39 12.09 -14.81
N LEU A 1020 19.88 10.85 -14.83
CA LEU A 1020 20.91 10.38 -15.75
C LEU A 1020 20.43 10.47 -17.21
N ALA A 1021 19.23 9.96 -17.51
CA ALA A 1021 18.62 10.00 -18.84
C ALA A 1021 18.42 11.44 -19.32
N LEU A 1022 17.97 12.34 -18.42
CA LEU A 1022 17.82 13.76 -18.74
C LEU A 1022 19.17 14.41 -19.08
N GLN A 1023 20.25 14.06 -18.38
CA GLN A 1023 21.60 14.56 -18.68
C GLN A 1023 22.17 14.00 -20.00
N ARG A 1024 21.71 12.83 -20.44
CA ARG A 1024 21.98 12.26 -21.76
C ARG A 1024 21.03 12.74 -22.86
N GLU A 1025 20.12 13.67 -22.55
CA GLU A 1025 19.08 14.15 -23.47
C GLU A 1025 18.12 13.04 -23.97
N GLN A 1026 18.02 11.92 -23.24
CA GLN A 1026 17.09 10.83 -23.50
C GLN A 1026 15.73 11.14 -22.86
N LEU A 1027 14.97 12.06 -23.48
CA LEU A 1027 13.78 12.65 -22.86
C LEU A 1027 12.65 11.64 -22.59
N GLU A 1028 12.45 10.65 -23.46
CA GLU A 1028 11.42 9.60 -23.27
C GLU A 1028 11.75 8.65 -22.11
N ASP A 1029 13.02 8.26 -21.98
CA ASP A 1029 13.48 7.42 -20.87
C ASP A 1029 13.42 8.19 -19.55
N ALA A 1030 13.80 9.48 -19.57
CA ALA A 1030 13.68 10.37 -18.42
C ALA A 1030 12.22 10.51 -17.98
N TRP A 1031 11.29 10.74 -18.93
CA TRP A 1031 9.87 10.80 -18.66
C TRP A 1031 9.36 9.51 -18.01
N THR A 1032 9.75 8.35 -18.55
CA THR A 1032 9.35 7.04 -18.05
C THR A 1032 9.84 6.80 -16.62
N HIS A 1033 11.13 7.04 -16.36
CA HIS A 1033 11.72 6.84 -15.05
C HIS A 1033 11.16 7.78 -13.98
N PHE A 1034 10.96 9.06 -14.31
CA PHE A 1034 10.33 9.99 -13.37
C PHE A 1034 8.85 9.69 -13.15
N SER A 1035 8.11 9.25 -14.16
CA SER A 1035 6.70 8.84 -14.01
C SER A 1035 6.58 7.62 -13.10
N GLU A 1036 7.46 6.63 -13.26
CA GLU A 1036 7.52 5.45 -12.40
C GLU A 1036 7.91 5.82 -10.95
N CYS A 1037 8.86 6.75 -10.79
CA CYS A 1037 9.23 7.31 -9.50
C CYS A 1037 8.06 8.02 -8.82
N LEU A 1038 7.31 8.84 -9.57
CA LEU A 1038 6.15 9.56 -9.07
C LEU A 1038 5.05 8.60 -8.61
N ARG A 1039 4.74 7.56 -9.41
CA ARG A 1039 3.78 6.50 -9.06
C ARG A 1039 4.12 5.87 -7.71
N MET A 1040 5.39 5.45 -7.55
CA MET A 1040 5.85 4.84 -6.30
C MET A 1040 5.79 5.80 -5.10
N ARG A 1041 6.23 7.06 -5.27
CA ARG A 1041 6.21 8.04 -4.17
C ARG A 1041 4.79 8.45 -3.77
N ARG A 1042 3.88 8.65 -4.74
CA ARG A 1042 2.46 8.94 -4.48
C ARG A 1042 1.82 7.89 -3.60
N SER A 1043 2.12 6.63 -3.90
CA SER A 1043 1.69 5.55 -3.05
C SER A 1043 2.24 5.63 -1.63
N VAL A 1044 3.56 5.65 -1.52
CA VAL A 1044 4.22 5.48 -0.22
C VAL A 1044 3.79 6.62 0.71
N TYR A 1045 3.61 7.81 0.15
CA TYR A 1045 3.19 8.99 0.88
C TYR A 1045 1.69 9.26 0.87
N ALA A 1046 0.84 8.30 0.48
CA ALA A 1046 -0.61 8.51 0.46
C ALA A 1046 -1.19 8.89 1.83
N TYR A 1047 -0.49 8.56 2.91
CA TYR A 1047 -0.84 8.96 4.26
C TYR A 1047 -0.70 10.47 4.53
N ALA A 1048 0.13 11.17 3.76
CA ALA A 1048 0.28 12.63 3.83
C ALA A 1048 -0.94 13.26 3.15
N LYS A 1049 -2.06 13.33 3.89
CA LYS A 1049 -3.40 13.73 3.45
C LYS A 1049 -3.36 14.87 2.40
N PRO A 1050 -4.10 14.76 1.27
CA PRO A 1050 -4.52 15.93 0.52
C PRO A 1050 -5.59 16.65 1.34
N VAL A 1051 -5.23 17.71 2.06
CA VAL A 1051 -6.20 18.49 2.83
C VAL A 1051 -6.81 19.54 1.91
N GLY A 1052 -8.07 19.31 1.50
CA GLY A 1052 -8.89 20.27 0.77
C GLY A 1052 -9.23 19.86 -0.67
N GLY A 1053 -10.26 19.02 -0.83
CA GLY A 1053 -10.92 18.72 -2.10
C GLY A 1053 -10.90 17.23 -2.47
N GLU A 1054 -12.08 16.66 -2.79
CA GLU A 1054 -12.25 15.28 -3.28
C GLU A 1054 -11.53 15.00 -4.64
N ASN A 1055 -10.77 15.96 -5.18
CA ASN A 1055 -10.17 15.93 -6.52
C ASN A 1055 -8.62 15.96 -6.55
N ASP A 1056 -7.93 16.03 -5.40
CA ASP A 1056 -6.47 16.17 -5.42
C ASP A 1056 -5.76 14.81 -5.42
N GLN A 1057 -4.94 14.57 -6.45
CA GLN A 1057 -4.31 13.27 -6.73
C GLN A 1057 -2.93 13.11 -6.08
N ASP A 1058 -2.31 14.20 -5.61
CA ASP A 1058 -0.94 14.21 -5.10
C ASP A 1058 -0.89 14.33 -3.58
N PRO A 1059 -0.15 13.46 -2.86
CA PRO A 1059 0.02 13.62 -1.42
C PRO A 1059 0.91 14.84 -1.11
N THR A 1060 0.61 15.49 0.00
CA THR A 1060 1.31 16.72 0.43
C THR A 1060 2.68 16.37 1.01
N HIS A 1061 3.67 16.10 0.14
CA HIS A 1061 5.01 15.67 0.55
C HIS A 1061 6.11 16.24 -0.37
N LEU A 1062 7.24 16.71 0.21
CA LEU A 1062 8.28 17.41 -0.55
C LEU A 1062 8.93 16.55 -1.65
N GLU A 1063 9.12 15.27 -1.36
CA GLU A 1063 9.67 14.33 -2.33
C GLU A 1063 8.75 14.11 -3.55
N VAL A 1064 7.43 14.29 -3.43
CA VAL A 1064 6.51 14.26 -4.59
C VAL A 1064 6.66 15.53 -5.43
N SER A 1065 6.71 16.70 -4.77
CA SER A 1065 7.01 17.98 -5.43
C SER A 1065 8.33 17.92 -6.24
N CYS A 1066 9.37 17.30 -5.69
CA CYS A 1066 10.66 17.17 -6.39
C CYS A 1066 10.54 16.39 -7.70
N VAL A 1067 9.72 15.33 -7.76
CA VAL A 1067 9.55 14.55 -9.00
C VAL A 1067 8.70 15.30 -10.01
N LEU A 1068 7.62 15.96 -9.57
CA LEU A 1068 6.79 16.80 -10.44
C LEU A 1068 7.61 17.89 -11.12
N ARG A 1069 8.53 18.53 -10.38
CA ARG A 1069 9.45 19.51 -10.96
C ARG A 1069 10.32 18.93 -12.05
N GLU A 1070 10.90 17.74 -11.84
CA GLU A 1070 11.74 17.10 -12.85
C GLU A 1070 10.94 16.66 -14.08
N LEU A 1071 9.71 16.14 -13.90
CA LEU A 1071 8.79 15.86 -15.02
C LEU A 1071 8.45 17.12 -15.81
N ALA A 1072 8.20 18.24 -15.12
CA ALA A 1072 7.97 19.52 -15.78
C ALA A 1072 9.21 19.99 -16.56
N ARG A 1073 10.41 19.78 -16.03
CA ARG A 1073 11.66 20.07 -16.75
C ARG A 1073 11.80 19.24 -18.02
N VAL A 1074 11.49 17.93 -17.96
CA VAL A 1074 11.47 17.07 -19.15
C VAL A 1074 10.45 17.58 -20.17
N ALA A 1075 9.23 17.91 -19.73
CA ALA A 1075 8.20 18.46 -20.62
C ALA A 1075 8.61 19.79 -21.26
N VAL A 1076 9.32 20.67 -20.53
CA VAL A 1076 9.89 21.90 -21.11
C VAL A 1076 10.95 21.59 -22.15
N SER A 1077 11.81 20.60 -21.91
CA SER A 1077 12.80 20.14 -22.90
C SER A 1077 12.17 19.52 -24.14
N GLN A 1078 10.96 18.96 -24.04
CA GLN A 1078 10.16 18.45 -25.16
C GLN A 1078 9.25 19.51 -25.80
N GLU A 1079 9.34 20.78 -25.39
CA GLU A 1079 8.50 21.89 -25.86
C GLU A 1079 6.98 21.71 -25.53
N TYR A 1080 6.64 20.83 -24.60
CA TYR A 1080 5.27 20.64 -24.09
C TYR A 1080 4.95 21.62 -22.96
N TYR A 1081 5.05 22.92 -23.24
CA TYR A 1081 4.93 23.99 -22.23
C TYR A 1081 3.60 23.99 -21.47
N GLN A 1082 2.49 23.65 -22.13
CA GLN A 1082 1.17 23.58 -21.49
C GLN A 1082 1.13 22.49 -20.40
N LYS A 1083 1.62 21.30 -20.73
CA LYS A 1083 1.72 20.16 -19.81
C LYS A 1083 2.69 20.45 -18.67
N ALA A 1084 3.81 21.11 -18.97
CA ALA A 1084 4.77 21.55 -17.96
C ALA A 1084 4.15 22.58 -16.99
N LEU A 1085 3.37 23.53 -17.50
CA LEU A 1085 2.67 24.53 -16.70
C LEU A 1085 1.67 23.87 -15.74
N GLU A 1086 0.88 22.90 -16.21
CA GLU A 1086 -0.05 22.12 -15.38
C GLU A 1086 0.67 21.35 -14.27
N THR A 1087 1.76 20.66 -14.62
CA THR A 1087 2.58 19.89 -13.66
C THR A 1087 3.24 20.79 -12.60
N LEU A 1088 3.68 22.00 -12.98
CA LEU A 1088 4.26 22.96 -12.05
C LEU A 1088 3.21 23.61 -11.15
N LYS A 1089 1.96 23.75 -11.62
CA LYS A 1089 0.85 24.21 -10.78
C LYS A 1089 0.53 23.19 -9.69
N SER A 1090 0.51 21.89 -10.00
CA SER A 1090 0.34 20.86 -8.96
C SER A 1090 1.52 20.84 -7.97
N GLU A 1091 2.77 20.98 -8.43
CA GLU A 1091 3.93 21.14 -7.53
C GLU A 1091 3.73 22.35 -6.59
N ARG A 1092 3.26 23.48 -7.13
CA ARG A 1092 3.05 24.70 -6.36
C ARG A 1092 2.02 24.53 -5.24
N GLU A 1093 0.91 23.85 -5.52
CA GLU A 1093 -0.13 23.56 -4.51
C GLU A 1093 0.43 22.75 -3.36
N ILE A 1094 1.22 21.71 -3.66
CA ILE A 1094 1.92 20.91 -2.64
C ILE A 1094 2.86 21.80 -1.80
N LEU A 1095 3.68 22.62 -2.45
CA LEU A 1095 4.64 23.48 -1.75
C LEU A 1095 3.97 24.52 -0.86
N GLN A 1096 2.83 25.07 -1.27
CA GLN A 1096 2.07 26.03 -0.48
C GLN A 1096 1.48 25.36 0.77
N ARG A 1097 0.92 24.15 0.64
CA ARG A 1097 0.39 23.41 1.81
C ARG A 1097 1.48 22.96 2.76
N LEU A 1098 2.65 22.56 2.24
CA LEU A 1098 3.80 22.22 3.08
C LEU A 1098 4.25 23.42 3.92
N GLU A 1099 4.20 24.64 3.35
CA GLU A 1099 4.51 25.86 4.09
C GLU A 1099 3.46 26.16 5.17
N GLU A 1100 2.17 26.04 4.86
CA GLU A 1100 1.06 26.24 5.80
C GLU A 1100 1.08 25.25 6.98
N THR A 1101 1.57 24.03 6.76
CA THR A 1101 1.64 22.97 7.78
C THR A 1101 2.96 22.93 8.54
N SER A 1102 4.02 23.56 8.03
CA SER A 1102 5.34 23.54 8.66
C SER A 1102 5.47 24.60 9.76
N GLU A 1103 5.64 24.17 11.02
CA GLU A 1103 5.92 25.09 12.16
C GLU A 1103 7.27 25.82 12.03
N HIS A 1104 8.22 25.22 11.29
CA HIS A 1104 9.54 25.77 11.04
C HIS A 1104 9.79 25.81 9.53
N HIS A 1105 9.79 27.01 8.96
CA HIS A 1105 9.99 27.24 7.54
C HIS A 1105 11.36 26.69 7.11
N THR A 1106 11.37 25.53 6.44
CA THR A 1106 12.61 24.95 5.93
C THR A 1106 13.02 25.75 4.70
N GLU A 1107 14.20 26.39 4.74
CA GLU A 1107 14.88 27.04 3.61
C GLU A 1107 14.74 26.25 2.28
N ARG A 1108 14.67 24.91 2.38
CA ARG A 1108 14.40 23.99 1.26
C ARG A 1108 13.05 24.20 0.57
N ILE A 1109 11.95 24.39 1.31
CA ILE A 1109 10.61 24.68 0.74
C ILE A 1109 10.64 26.05 0.06
N TYR A 1110 11.23 27.06 0.71
CA TYR A 1110 11.38 28.39 0.15
C TYR A 1110 12.16 28.38 -1.19
N GLN A 1111 13.31 27.72 -1.23
CA GLN A 1111 14.10 27.56 -2.46
C GLN A 1111 13.33 26.78 -3.54
N ALA A 1112 12.56 25.75 -3.15
CA ALA A 1112 11.70 25.03 -4.08
C ALA A 1112 10.61 25.93 -4.68
N ARG A 1113 9.95 26.78 -3.87
CA ARG A 1113 8.95 27.76 -4.35
C ARG A 1113 9.56 28.78 -5.31
N LEU A 1114 10.73 29.34 -4.98
CA LEU A 1114 11.43 30.25 -5.89
C LEU A 1114 11.76 29.59 -7.23
N THR A 1115 12.17 28.32 -7.20
CA THR A 1115 12.49 27.54 -8.39
C THR A 1115 11.22 27.27 -9.20
N ASN A 1116 10.16 26.80 -8.55
CA ASN A 1116 8.85 26.56 -9.17
C ASN A 1116 8.30 27.81 -9.85
N LEU A 1117 8.27 28.96 -9.16
CA LEU A 1117 7.82 30.24 -9.75
C LEU A 1117 8.68 30.69 -10.93
N THR A 1118 9.98 30.37 -10.91
CA THR A 1118 10.88 30.67 -12.04
C THR A 1118 10.51 29.85 -13.28
N TRP A 1119 10.20 28.57 -13.11
CA TRP A 1119 9.77 27.69 -14.21
C TRP A 1119 8.35 27.99 -14.67
N LEU A 1120 7.41 28.30 -13.77
CA LEU A 1120 6.06 28.76 -14.10
C LEU A 1120 6.10 30.02 -14.96
N LYS A 1121 6.92 31.01 -14.59
CA LYS A 1121 7.14 32.22 -15.38
C LYS A 1121 7.67 31.88 -16.78
N LYS A 1122 8.65 30.98 -16.87
CA LYS A 1122 9.23 30.56 -18.15
C LYS A 1122 8.17 29.93 -19.04
N CYS A 1123 7.42 28.95 -18.53
CA CYS A 1123 6.38 28.26 -19.32
C CYS A 1123 5.27 29.21 -19.76
N ALA A 1124 4.80 30.12 -18.89
CA ALA A 1124 3.78 31.10 -19.24
C ALA A 1124 4.23 32.03 -20.38
N LYS A 1125 5.50 32.44 -20.37
CA LYS A 1125 6.08 33.27 -21.43
C LYS A 1125 6.16 32.52 -22.77
N GLU A 1126 6.60 31.26 -22.77
CA GLU A 1126 6.68 30.46 -24.00
C GLU A 1126 5.29 30.12 -24.59
N ILE A 1127 4.24 30.07 -23.75
CA ILE A 1127 2.85 29.92 -24.19
C ILE A 1127 2.27 31.23 -24.76
N GLY A 1128 2.93 32.37 -24.54
CA GLY A 1128 2.46 33.70 -24.98
C GLY A 1128 1.46 34.36 -24.01
N ASN A 1129 1.41 33.94 -22.75
CA ASN A 1129 0.56 34.54 -21.72
C ASN A 1129 1.39 35.47 -20.81
N ASP A 1130 1.63 36.69 -21.29
CA ASP A 1130 2.46 37.69 -20.61
C ASP A 1130 1.87 38.15 -19.27
N ASP A 1131 0.54 38.20 -19.14
CA ASP A 1131 -0.13 38.55 -17.89
C ASP A 1131 0.19 37.52 -16.79
N LEU A 1132 0.09 36.24 -17.11
CA LEU A 1132 0.39 35.15 -16.20
C LEU A 1132 1.89 35.11 -15.86
N ALA A 1133 2.78 35.39 -16.83
CA ALA A 1133 4.21 35.50 -16.58
C ALA A 1133 4.54 36.67 -15.64
N ASN A 1134 3.90 37.83 -15.81
CA ASN A 1134 4.05 38.98 -14.92
C ASN A 1134 3.52 38.68 -13.51
N GLN A 1135 2.40 37.97 -13.40
CA GLN A 1135 1.87 37.52 -12.11
C GLN A 1135 2.89 36.68 -11.34
N PHE A 1136 3.46 35.64 -11.95
CA PHE A 1136 4.48 34.80 -11.29
C PHE A 1136 5.77 35.55 -10.99
N ALA A 1137 6.16 36.51 -11.83
CA ALA A 1137 7.32 37.37 -11.57
C ALA A 1137 7.11 38.25 -10.33
N ASN A 1138 5.92 38.85 -10.21
CA ASN A 1138 5.53 39.67 -9.06
C ASN A 1138 5.49 38.82 -7.79
N GLU A 1139 4.89 37.64 -7.84
CA GLU A 1139 4.82 36.71 -6.70
C GLU A 1139 6.22 36.24 -6.25
N ARG A 1140 7.12 35.95 -7.19
CA ARG A 1140 8.51 35.62 -6.86
C ARG A 1140 9.22 36.80 -6.19
N SER A 1141 8.93 38.02 -6.61
CA SER A 1141 9.52 39.23 -6.03
C SER A 1141 8.98 39.51 -4.62
N SER A 1142 7.69 39.28 -4.38
CA SER A 1142 7.10 39.43 -3.05
C SER A 1142 7.65 38.37 -2.11
N LEU A 1143 7.75 37.11 -2.55
CA LEU A 1143 8.31 36.01 -1.76
C LEU A 1143 9.76 36.31 -1.31
N LYS A 1144 10.60 36.87 -2.18
CA LYS A 1144 11.95 37.33 -1.82
C LYS A 1144 11.97 38.46 -0.80
N LYS A 1145 11.03 39.41 -0.89
CA LYS A 1145 10.93 40.55 0.04
C LYS A 1145 10.48 40.08 1.43
N THR A 1146 9.52 39.16 1.50
CA THR A 1146 9.03 38.59 2.76
C THR A 1146 10.14 37.87 3.51
N VAL A 1147 10.90 37.00 2.84
CA VAL A 1147 12.00 36.26 3.47
C VAL A 1147 13.21 37.16 3.78
N SER A 1148 13.53 38.16 2.95
CA SER A 1148 14.57 39.12 3.31
C SER A 1148 14.23 39.95 4.56
N LYS A 1149 12.95 40.07 4.92
CA LYS A 1149 12.52 40.72 6.16
C LYS A 1149 12.62 39.75 7.34
N SER A 1150 12.12 38.52 7.20
CA SER A 1150 12.20 37.50 8.26
C SER A 1150 13.65 37.09 8.59
N VAL A 1151 14.51 36.90 7.58
CA VAL A 1151 15.93 36.56 7.79
C VAL A 1151 16.69 37.69 8.47
N LYS A 1152 16.34 38.95 8.19
CA LYS A 1152 16.94 40.09 8.90
C LYS A 1152 16.48 40.18 10.35
N GLU A 1153 15.21 39.89 10.62
CA GLU A 1153 14.66 39.83 11.98
C GLU A 1153 15.26 38.64 12.76
N GLU A 1154 15.40 37.46 12.14
CA GLU A 1154 16.03 36.27 12.73
C GLU A 1154 17.55 36.41 12.89
N GLU A 1155 18.29 36.99 11.94
CA GLU A 1155 19.73 37.26 12.09
C GLU A 1155 19.99 38.29 13.19
N GLU A 1156 19.13 39.31 13.32
CA GLU A 1156 19.23 40.25 14.43
C GLU A 1156 18.84 39.61 15.77
N GLU A 1157 17.85 38.72 15.79
CA GLU A 1157 17.47 37.99 17.00
C GLU A 1157 18.51 36.94 17.40
N HIS A 1158 19.10 36.22 16.44
CA HIS A 1158 20.17 35.25 16.66
C HIS A 1158 21.47 35.93 17.09
N LYS A 1159 21.84 37.07 16.49
CA LYS A 1159 22.97 37.89 16.98
C LYS A 1159 22.71 38.39 18.40
N ARG A 1160 21.48 38.84 18.71
CA ARG A 1160 21.11 39.24 20.08
C ARG A 1160 21.20 38.06 21.06
N ARG A 1161 20.78 36.85 20.66
CA ARG A 1161 20.86 35.64 21.49
C ARG A 1161 22.30 35.14 21.69
N GLU A 1162 23.13 35.09 20.64
CA GLU A 1162 24.55 34.71 20.73
C GLU A 1162 25.37 35.66 21.61
N ILE A 1163 25.11 36.97 21.51
CA ILE A 1163 25.78 37.98 22.35
C ILE A 1163 25.38 37.80 23.83
N SER A 1164 24.14 37.39 24.09
CA SER A 1164 23.55 37.33 25.44
C SER A 1164 23.71 35.98 26.15
N GLU A 1165 23.92 34.88 25.41
CA GLU A 1165 23.99 33.51 25.95
C GLU A 1165 25.10 33.30 27.01
N PRO A 1166 26.33 33.81 26.84
CA PRO A 1166 27.39 33.63 27.83
C PRO A 1166 27.07 34.32 29.17
N LEU A 1167 26.43 35.49 29.11
CA LEU A 1167 26.05 36.27 30.29
C LEU A 1167 24.82 35.65 30.98
N ALA A 1168 23.83 35.21 30.20
CA ALA A 1168 22.65 34.50 30.68
C ALA A 1168 23.01 33.18 31.39
N ALA A 1169 23.93 32.40 30.82
CA ALA A 1169 24.40 31.14 31.41
C ALA A 1169 25.14 31.37 32.74
N ALA A 1170 26.03 32.36 32.80
CA ALA A 1170 26.72 32.74 34.03
C ALA A 1170 25.73 33.23 35.11
N ALA A 1171 24.73 34.03 34.71
CA ALA A 1171 23.70 34.51 35.62
C ALA A 1171 22.83 33.36 36.17
N LEU A 1172 22.50 32.36 35.34
CA LEU A 1172 21.74 31.19 35.77
C LEU A 1172 22.52 30.35 36.79
N ARG A 1173 23.81 30.08 36.54
CA ARG A 1173 24.67 29.37 37.49
C ARG A 1173 24.76 30.11 38.83
N CYS A 1174 24.99 31.42 38.78
CA CYS A 1174 25.02 32.26 39.97
C CYS A 1174 23.66 32.28 40.70
N ARG A 1175 22.54 32.28 39.97
CA ARG A 1175 21.17 32.19 40.52
C ARG A 1175 20.95 30.89 41.31
N ILE A 1176 21.35 29.76 40.74
CA ILE A 1176 21.22 28.45 41.40
C ILE A 1176 22.05 28.42 42.68
N ALA A 1177 23.30 28.89 42.62
CA ALA A 1177 24.18 28.98 43.79
C ALA A 1177 23.61 29.91 44.87
N ALA A 1178 23.12 31.09 44.49
CA ALA A 1178 22.53 32.07 45.40
C ALA A 1178 21.26 31.53 46.06
N ARG A 1179 20.40 30.85 45.30
CA ARG A 1179 19.17 30.21 45.82
C ARG A 1179 19.48 29.11 46.84
N ARG A 1180 20.52 28.30 46.61
CA ARG A 1180 20.99 27.30 47.58
C ARG A 1180 21.45 27.95 48.89
N VAL A 1181 22.26 29.01 48.81
CA VAL A 1181 22.74 29.76 49.99
C VAL A 1181 21.60 30.44 50.77
N ALA A 1182 20.54 30.87 50.08
CA ALA A 1182 19.38 31.50 50.71
C ALA A 1182 18.48 30.51 51.47
N LEU A 1183 18.39 29.24 51.04
CA LEU A 1183 17.47 28.25 51.60
C LEU A 1183 18.00 27.50 52.84
N GLU A 1184 19.30 27.49 53.11
CA GLU A 1184 19.91 26.68 54.17
C GLU A 1184 20.30 27.44 55.46
N GLN A 1185 20.27 26.72 56.60
CA GLN A 1185 20.56 27.23 57.96
C GLN A 1185 22.04 27.10 58.42
N ASP A 1186 22.98 26.82 57.49
CA ASP A 1186 24.45 26.87 57.60
C ASP A 1186 25.15 25.90 58.59
N LYS A 1187 26.16 25.13 58.08
CA LYS A 1187 27.28 24.53 58.87
C LYS A 1187 28.52 24.13 58.04
N SER A 1188 28.52 24.22 56.70
CA SER A 1188 29.69 23.91 55.86
C SER A 1188 30.09 25.08 54.94
N GLY A 1189 31.30 25.62 55.09
CA GLY A 1189 31.80 26.80 54.35
C GLY A 1189 31.92 26.63 52.83
N SER A 1190 31.97 25.40 52.32
CA SER A 1190 32.18 25.07 50.89
C SER A 1190 31.15 25.71 49.93
N LYS A 1191 29.89 25.87 50.31
CA LYS A 1191 28.85 26.44 49.40
C LYS A 1191 28.93 27.97 49.24
N LYS A 1192 29.51 28.68 50.22
CA LYS A 1192 29.80 30.11 50.08
C LYS A 1192 30.97 30.34 49.13
N GLU A 1193 31.93 29.42 49.11
CA GLU A 1193 33.03 29.43 48.16
C GLU A 1193 32.51 29.23 46.72
N ASP A 1194 31.58 28.29 46.51
CA ASP A 1194 30.90 28.12 45.21
C ASP A 1194 30.17 29.41 44.76
N LEU A 1195 29.40 30.04 45.66
CA LEU A 1195 28.72 31.30 45.34
C LEU A 1195 29.71 32.42 45.00
N ASN A 1196 30.80 32.54 45.75
CA ASN A 1196 31.85 33.53 45.46
C ASN A 1196 32.55 33.25 44.12
N PHE A 1197 32.76 31.98 43.77
CA PHE A 1197 33.30 31.56 42.48
C PHE A 1197 32.37 32.00 41.34
N TYR A 1198 31.08 31.67 41.41
CA TYR A 1198 30.11 32.06 40.38
C TYR A 1198 29.86 33.57 40.32
N LEU A 1199 29.96 34.30 41.44
CA LEU A 1199 29.92 35.76 41.45
C LEU A 1199 31.13 36.38 40.74
N LYS A 1200 32.32 35.78 40.89
CA LYS A 1200 33.53 36.22 40.18
C LYS A 1200 33.43 35.94 38.69
N GLU A 1201 32.96 34.75 38.31
CA GLU A 1201 32.67 34.40 36.92
C GLU A 1201 31.64 35.37 36.31
N LEU A 1202 30.54 35.64 37.02
CA LEU A 1202 29.50 36.57 36.58
C LEU A 1202 30.06 37.99 36.37
N SER A 1203 30.91 38.46 37.29
CA SER A 1203 31.53 39.79 37.19
C SER A 1203 32.44 39.91 35.97
N GLN A 1204 33.26 38.89 35.71
CA GLN A 1204 34.09 38.85 34.50
C GLN A 1204 33.22 38.90 33.24
N LYS A 1205 32.13 38.12 33.19
CA LYS A 1205 31.22 38.10 32.03
C LYS A 1205 30.48 39.43 31.83
N ILE A 1206 30.14 40.14 32.90
CA ILE A 1206 29.58 41.51 32.82
C ILE A 1206 30.57 42.48 32.17
N ASP A 1207 31.85 42.42 32.55
CA ASP A 1207 32.87 43.31 32.02
C ASP A 1207 33.09 43.11 30.52
N PHE A 1208 33.00 41.86 30.04
CA PHE A 1208 33.10 41.52 28.61
C PHE A 1208 31.82 41.79 27.79
N ALA A 1209 30.68 42.04 28.43
CA ALA A 1209 29.38 42.19 27.76
C ALA A 1209 29.01 43.68 27.55
N GLU A 1210 29.70 44.41 26.65
CA GLU A 1210 29.49 45.87 26.47
C GLU A 1210 28.11 46.27 25.90
N ALA A 1211 27.48 45.43 25.07
CA ALA A 1211 26.23 45.74 24.36
C ALA A 1211 25.09 44.73 24.62
N ASP A 1212 25.07 44.09 25.80
CA ASP A 1212 24.08 43.06 26.14
C ASP A 1212 22.84 43.65 26.85
N PRO A 1213 21.61 43.45 26.34
CA PRO A 1213 20.39 43.94 26.98
C PRO A 1213 20.12 43.33 28.38
N LEU A 1214 20.73 42.18 28.70
CA LEU A 1214 20.66 41.59 30.04
C LEU A 1214 21.61 42.25 31.05
N LYS A 1215 22.61 43.02 30.59
CA LYS A 1215 23.72 43.50 31.43
C LYS A 1215 23.25 44.24 32.69
N ASP A 1216 22.34 45.20 32.54
CA ASP A 1216 21.87 46.01 33.68
C ASP A 1216 21.09 45.17 34.71
N HIS A 1217 20.31 44.20 34.22
CA HIS A 1217 19.57 43.27 35.07
C HIS A 1217 20.51 42.32 35.81
N VAL A 1218 21.56 41.84 35.14
CA VAL A 1218 22.58 40.94 35.69
C VAL A 1218 23.45 41.68 36.72
N ILE A 1219 23.84 42.93 36.45
CA ILE A 1219 24.55 43.81 37.40
C ILE A 1219 23.71 43.99 38.65
N LYS A 1220 22.43 44.34 38.50
CA LYS A 1220 21.51 44.52 39.63
C LYS A 1220 21.34 43.23 40.43
N PHE A 1221 21.18 42.09 39.76
CA PHE A 1221 21.11 40.79 40.41
C PHE A 1221 22.39 40.46 41.20
N ARG A 1222 23.57 40.66 40.59
CA ARG A 1222 24.87 40.48 41.25
C ARG A 1222 24.98 41.35 42.50
N ASP A 1223 24.66 42.63 42.39
CA ASP A 1223 24.80 43.59 43.49
C ASP A 1223 23.85 43.27 44.65
N GLU A 1224 22.60 42.87 44.34
CA GLU A 1224 21.66 42.35 45.33
C GLU A 1224 22.23 41.10 46.02
N VAL A 1225 22.75 40.11 45.27
CA VAL A 1225 23.35 38.89 45.87
C VAL A 1225 24.58 39.22 46.73
N VAL A 1226 25.47 40.12 46.27
CA VAL A 1226 26.66 40.55 47.02
C VAL A 1226 26.30 41.27 48.31
N GLN A 1227 25.26 42.10 48.31
CA GLN A 1227 24.80 42.81 49.50
C GLN A 1227 24.35 41.87 50.62
N TRP A 1228 23.77 40.73 50.27
CA TRP A 1228 23.13 39.80 51.22
C TRP A 1228 23.96 38.57 51.55
N LYS A 1229 24.97 38.19 50.75
CA LYS A 1229 25.73 36.93 50.91
C LYS A 1229 26.36 36.76 52.31
N ASP A 1230 26.87 37.85 52.90
CA ASP A 1230 27.58 37.84 54.18
C ASP A 1230 26.69 38.18 55.39
N ARG A 1231 25.38 38.39 55.17
CA ARG A 1231 24.41 38.68 56.24
C ARG A 1231 23.95 37.38 56.94
N PRO A 1232 23.51 37.45 58.21
CA PRO A 1232 22.96 36.29 58.91
C PRO A 1232 21.79 35.64 58.15
N ALA A 1233 21.66 34.32 58.21
CA ALA A 1233 20.66 33.53 57.47
C ALA A 1233 19.23 34.09 57.58
N ALA A 1234 18.84 34.55 58.77
CA ALA A 1234 17.53 35.15 59.04
C ALA A 1234 17.25 36.45 58.26
N LYS A 1235 18.28 37.22 57.91
CA LYS A 1235 18.15 38.51 57.19
C LYS A 1235 18.40 38.39 55.68
N ARG A 1236 19.19 37.41 55.22
CA ARG A 1236 19.51 37.25 53.78
C ARG A 1236 18.48 36.45 52.96
N ARG A 1237 17.72 35.55 53.60
CA ARG A 1237 16.87 34.56 52.91
C ARG A 1237 15.82 35.20 51.99
N CYS A 1238 14.99 36.10 52.52
CA CYS A 1238 13.90 36.70 51.73
C CYS A 1238 14.43 37.59 50.58
N PRO A 1239 15.38 38.52 50.82
CA PRO A 1239 15.93 39.36 49.74
C PRO A 1239 16.66 38.57 48.64
N MET A 1240 17.46 37.54 49.00
CA MET A 1240 18.17 36.74 48.00
C MET A 1240 17.23 35.89 47.13
N LEU A 1241 16.16 35.34 47.71
CA LEU A 1241 15.15 34.61 46.93
C LEU A 1241 14.40 35.52 45.97
N GLN A 1242 14.04 36.73 46.41
CA GLN A 1242 13.43 37.74 45.54
C GLN A 1242 14.35 38.16 44.38
N ALA A 1243 15.65 38.33 44.64
CA ALA A 1243 16.63 38.60 43.58
C ALA A 1243 16.70 37.43 42.57
N CYS A 1244 16.69 36.18 43.06
CA CYS A 1244 16.69 34.99 42.21
C CYS A 1244 15.42 34.84 41.38
N ASP A 1245 14.25 35.17 41.94
CA ASP A 1245 12.97 35.09 41.21
C ASP A 1245 12.87 36.18 40.14
N LYS A 1246 13.27 37.42 40.46
CA LYS A 1246 13.38 38.50 39.45
C LYS A 1246 14.30 38.12 38.31
N MET A 1247 15.48 37.55 38.62
CA MET A 1247 16.43 37.15 37.58
C MET A 1247 15.88 36.00 36.73
N ARG A 1248 15.13 35.06 37.32
CA ARG A 1248 14.44 34.01 36.56
C ARG A 1248 13.43 34.61 35.58
N ASP A 1249 12.63 35.57 36.03
CA ASP A 1249 11.59 36.17 35.21
C ASP A 1249 12.20 37.00 34.06
N VAL A 1250 13.32 37.70 34.32
CA VAL A 1250 14.11 38.38 33.29
C VAL A 1250 14.67 37.40 32.26
N LEU A 1251 15.26 36.29 32.70
CA LEU A 1251 15.81 35.28 31.79
C LEU A 1251 14.70 34.60 30.96
N ARG A 1252 13.53 34.33 31.55
CA ARG A 1252 12.35 33.81 30.82
C ARG A 1252 11.83 34.80 29.80
N ALA A 1253 11.75 36.08 30.15
CA ALA A 1253 11.35 37.14 29.24
C ALA A 1253 12.31 37.31 28.05
N ASN A 1254 13.57 36.87 28.20
CA ASN A 1254 14.59 36.84 27.14
C ASN A 1254 14.72 35.46 26.46
N GLY A 1255 13.72 34.59 26.60
CA GLY A 1255 13.63 33.33 25.84
C GLY A 1255 14.37 32.14 26.44
N HIS A 1256 14.92 32.25 27.66
CA HIS A 1256 15.58 31.11 28.32
C HIS A 1256 14.58 30.26 29.12
N GLN A 1257 14.51 28.96 28.83
CA GLN A 1257 13.75 28.01 29.64
C GLN A 1257 14.50 27.72 30.94
N ILE A 1258 13.86 28.02 32.09
CA ILE A 1258 14.44 27.79 33.42
C ILE A 1258 13.56 26.84 34.20
N SER A 1259 14.10 25.65 34.47
CA SER A 1259 13.58 24.75 35.50
C SER A 1259 14.09 25.19 36.88
N ASP A 1260 13.20 25.16 37.88
CA ASP A 1260 13.54 25.44 39.28
C ASP A 1260 13.89 24.15 40.06
N THR A 1261 14.02 22.99 39.39
CA THR A 1261 14.44 21.73 40.01
C THR A 1261 15.93 21.73 40.32
N ILE A 1262 16.27 21.56 41.60
CA ILE A 1262 17.66 21.54 42.12
C ILE A 1262 18.50 20.37 41.55
N SER A 1263 17.86 19.36 40.94
CA SER A 1263 18.48 18.11 40.45
C SER A 1263 19.06 18.17 39.03
N SER A 1264 18.87 19.26 38.28
CA SER A 1264 19.47 19.42 36.95
C SER A 1264 20.67 20.37 37.06
N LEU A 1265 21.84 19.80 37.30
CA LEU A 1265 23.14 20.40 37.02
C LEU A 1265 23.72 19.68 35.81
#